data_AF-A0A067N1S3-F1
#
_entry.id   AF-A0A067N1S3-F1
#
_cell.length_a   1.000
_cell.length_b   1.000
_cell.length_c   1.000
_cell.angle_alpha   90.00
_cell.angle_beta   90.00
_cell.angle_gamma   90.00
#
_symmetry.space_group_name_H-M   'P 1'
#
loop_
_entity.id
_entity.type
_entity.pdbx_description
1 polymer ?
#
loop_
_entity_poly.entity_id
_entity_poly.type
_entity_poly.pdbx_seq_one_letter_code
_entity_poly.pdbx_strand_id
1 'polypeptide(L)'
;MTNEAVGNFVLVEHFKLKYADEITVSKWRSRESGLTVVHLDYSAPIVKGYFVVATEIFNDSGCPHTLEHLIFQGSENYPHKGTLGNLANRAFATHTNAGTTIDYTAYTISTAGSQGFLQLLPVYVDHILWPTLKPAGFTTEVYHINGKAQDAGVVYSEMQGRENTVDVLTARAQQSLFYPKTSAYRSEVGGMMEALRKLTLEEIRNYHATYYVPHNLCLIIAGSLSTETLLDTVNKEVEPVIAAHGQAKGPRPGGWRRPFLETPSAETPKIQGEKQTETIEFPEKDESAGKVLLTFVGPLPNAFLERKAIDILGTYLTDSPVSPLTREYVEISSPLCARVYFSQDICASFCGLDVEIDSVPTEHLETIDERLKGSLKRIVEKGIDMERMRVVLKTGRLKLSSELESNGGDRFYLDVIRDFLYGREDGKELQASMWELGYYDALDGWSSGQWADILRKYYIDAPSIVIRGKPSAQLADRLEAEEKARIAKQSERLGPEGLVRLEKELEAAKKENDAPIPAEVLIKFPVPDIKSISWIPVQSVRNDSDKSLVRLTEELEELAKHLAGDAADLPYFVQFDHVKSEFVSVTAYLSTASLPDRLRPYVAIYLSSFFSLPVVRADDTKLSHEDVINQLKKGTVSYNCGTGVGSLFKELVRIDLKVEISQYEFAIGWLHDLIFNAQFVAERLAVAIAKFQRILSEWKRDASRIVDSVLGSLTYDKTSTAQAKEVTALIEIIPKLAQDIKESPEAVIKDFEELRSRLINPTGLRFSVTGNVLAVNKPRGAWSENFPTPTETALVPVPLSKDTLSPLGKNPVKKAVVVTLPTTESSFAIHITNSISGFNHPEHPALCVAVEILQGGESFLWKSIRGAGLAYGANILLQLESGLLSFQLYRSPDSFKAFEEASKVVRGLADGSIVVEETSLEAAKSSLVCALARQVSTPARAASVSFVNQALKSVPQDHGRRTLEALQKITVSDVRDAIGKYILPLFNSSSSIAVVVSGPAKVDEIAKGLMSVGFEVEKRTLPGSA
;
A
#
# COMPACT_ATOMS: atom_id res chain seq x y z
N MET A 1 15.75 -19.08 -31.93
CA MET A 1 14.44 -18.52 -32.28
C MET A 1 13.55 -19.69 -32.63
N THR A 2 12.45 -19.85 -31.88
CA THR A 2 11.37 -20.77 -32.23
C THR A 2 10.63 -20.20 -33.45
N ASN A 3 10.12 -21.05 -34.34
CA ASN A 3 9.42 -20.64 -35.58
C ASN A 3 7.96 -20.19 -35.33
N GLU A 4 7.58 -19.94 -34.08
CA GLU A 4 6.21 -19.60 -33.71
C GLU A 4 5.97 -18.09 -33.86
N ALA A 5 4.91 -17.73 -34.58
CA ALA A 5 4.55 -16.35 -34.86
C ALA A 5 3.02 -16.16 -34.88
N VAL A 6 2.57 -15.01 -34.38
CA VAL A 6 1.16 -14.57 -34.42
C VAL A 6 1.13 -13.18 -35.04
N GLY A 7 0.66 -13.09 -36.29
CA GLY A 7 0.76 -11.86 -37.07
C GLY A 7 2.21 -11.37 -37.19
N ASN A 8 2.47 -10.13 -36.80
CA ASN A 8 3.79 -9.49 -36.82
C ASN A 8 4.73 -9.93 -35.68
N PHE A 9 4.21 -10.62 -34.66
CA PHE A 9 4.97 -10.97 -33.46
C PHE A 9 5.64 -12.33 -33.61
N VAL A 10 6.93 -12.39 -33.27
CA VAL A 10 7.68 -13.64 -33.12
C VAL A 10 7.86 -13.99 -31.65
N LEU A 11 7.81 -15.27 -31.35
CA LEU A 11 8.11 -15.76 -30.01
C LEU A 11 9.61 -15.61 -29.70
N VAL A 12 9.92 -14.95 -28.60
CA VAL A 12 11.30 -14.82 -28.07
C VAL A 12 11.55 -15.91 -27.04
N GLU A 13 10.63 -16.07 -26.07
CA GLU A 13 10.79 -17.01 -24.96
C GLU A 13 9.41 -17.49 -24.48
N HIS A 14 9.30 -18.77 -24.10
CA HIS A 14 8.08 -19.36 -23.56
C HIS A 14 8.41 -20.46 -22.55
N PHE A 15 7.88 -20.32 -21.33
CA PHE A 15 8.05 -21.34 -20.31
C PHE A 15 6.92 -21.31 -19.29
N LYS A 16 6.71 -22.46 -18.63
CA LYS A 16 5.94 -22.54 -17.38
C LYS A 16 6.88 -22.41 -16.20
N LEU A 17 6.43 -21.75 -15.14
CA LEU A 17 7.17 -21.71 -13.89
C LEU A 17 7.14 -23.09 -13.23
N LYS A 18 8.31 -23.73 -13.08
CA LYS A 18 8.45 -25.11 -12.59
C LYS A 18 7.83 -25.38 -11.21
N TYR A 19 7.61 -24.33 -10.43
CA TYR A 19 7.12 -24.39 -9.05
C TYR A 19 5.74 -23.73 -8.90
N ALA A 20 5.14 -23.30 -10.01
CA ALA A 20 3.82 -22.70 -10.10
C ALA A 20 3.26 -22.98 -11.50
N ASP A 21 2.89 -24.24 -11.76
CA ASP A 21 2.55 -24.76 -13.09
C ASP A 21 1.34 -24.07 -13.76
N GLU A 22 0.56 -23.32 -12.97
CA GLU A 22 -0.55 -22.48 -13.44
C GLU A 22 -0.09 -21.18 -14.08
N ILE A 23 1.18 -20.79 -13.90
CA ILE A 23 1.76 -19.55 -14.44
C ILE A 23 2.56 -19.87 -15.70
N THR A 24 2.10 -19.32 -16.83
CA THR A 24 2.80 -19.41 -18.11
C THR A 24 3.33 -18.05 -18.52
N VAL A 25 4.61 -17.98 -18.88
CA VAL A 25 5.27 -16.76 -19.33
C VAL A 25 5.56 -16.86 -20.81
N SER A 26 5.19 -15.83 -21.58
CA SER A 26 5.57 -15.73 -22.99
C SER A 26 6.01 -14.32 -23.33
N LYS A 27 7.16 -14.20 -24.02
CA LYS A 27 7.74 -12.94 -24.49
C LYS A 27 7.72 -12.94 -26.01
N TRP A 28 7.18 -11.87 -26.59
CA TRP A 28 6.98 -11.70 -28.02
C TRP A 28 7.57 -10.37 -28.45
N ARG A 29 7.99 -10.29 -29.72
CA ARG A 29 8.51 -9.05 -30.30
C ARG A 29 7.99 -8.87 -31.73
N SER A 30 7.49 -7.67 -32.06
CA SER A 30 7.11 -7.35 -33.44
C SER A 30 8.34 -7.30 -34.34
N ARG A 31 8.25 -7.95 -35.50
CA ARG A 31 9.28 -7.87 -36.56
C ARG A 31 9.33 -6.49 -37.22
N GLU A 32 8.20 -5.78 -37.23
CA GLU A 32 8.06 -4.51 -37.97
C GLU A 32 8.27 -3.29 -37.09
N SER A 33 7.73 -3.26 -35.88
CA SER A 33 7.83 -2.09 -34.98
C SER A 33 8.91 -2.24 -33.91
N GLY A 34 9.29 -3.48 -33.57
CA GLY A 34 10.13 -3.76 -32.41
C GLY A 34 9.39 -3.80 -31.06
N LEU A 35 8.09 -3.49 -31.05
CA LEU A 35 7.26 -3.52 -29.84
C LEU A 35 7.37 -4.87 -29.14
N THR A 36 7.63 -4.85 -27.83
CA THR A 36 7.74 -6.06 -27.02
C THR A 36 6.44 -6.28 -26.25
N VAL A 37 5.92 -7.51 -26.26
CA VAL A 37 4.75 -7.93 -25.47
C VAL A 37 5.15 -9.10 -24.59
N VAL A 38 4.93 -8.99 -23.29
CA VAL A 38 5.14 -10.08 -22.33
C VAL A 38 3.83 -10.40 -21.66
N HIS A 39 3.42 -11.67 -21.70
CA HIS A 39 2.21 -12.13 -21.04
C HIS A 39 2.57 -13.12 -19.91
N LEU A 40 2.14 -12.78 -18.70
CA LEU A 40 2.19 -13.58 -17.49
C LEU A 40 0.77 -14.15 -17.27
N ASP A 41 0.48 -15.29 -17.88
CA ASP A 41 -0.83 -15.92 -17.88
C ASP A 41 -1.05 -16.75 -16.61
N TYR A 42 -2.11 -16.46 -15.87
CA TYR A 42 -2.55 -17.22 -14.70
C TYR A 42 -4.01 -16.88 -14.35
N SER A 43 -4.69 -17.79 -13.63
CA SER A 43 -6.07 -17.59 -13.22
C SER A 43 -6.20 -16.46 -12.18
N ALA A 44 -6.86 -15.37 -12.55
CA ALA A 44 -7.20 -14.27 -11.64
C ALA A 44 -8.45 -13.51 -12.12
N PRO A 45 -9.26 -12.93 -11.20
CA PRO A 45 -10.36 -12.03 -11.56
C PRO A 45 -9.90 -10.70 -12.15
N ILE A 46 -8.63 -10.32 -11.92
CA ILE A 46 -8.05 -9.04 -12.31
C ILE A 46 -6.99 -9.26 -13.39
N VAL A 47 -7.02 -8.44 -14.44
CA VAL A 47 -5.95 -8.33 -15.44
C VAL A 47 -5.22 -7.02 -15.19
N LYS A 48 -3.89 -7.07 -15.17
CA LYS A 48 -3.00 -5.94 -14.94
C LYS A 48 -2.14 -5.68 -16.17
N GLY A 49 -1.87 -4.41 -16.44
CA GLY A 49 -0.99 -3.94 -17.50
C GLY A 49 0.09 -3.04 -16.93
N TYR A 50 1.32 -3.24 -17.39
CA TYR A 50 2.46 -2.37 -17.17
C TYR A 50 3.05 -2.03 -18.55
N PHE A 51 2.95 -0.77 -18.96
CA PHE A 51 3.46 -0.27 -20.22
C PHE A 51 4.72 0.53 -19.93
N VAL A 52 5.87 -0.03 -20.30
CA VAL A 52 7.16 0.38 -19.76
C VAL A 52 8.03 0.93 -20.86
N VAL A 53 8.50 2.16 -20.68
CA VAL A 53 9.43 2.84 -21.57
C VAL A 53 10.77 2.95 -20.84
N ALA A 54 11.86 2.50 -21.46
CA ALA A 54 13.19 2.72 -20.89
C ALA A 54 13.59 4.19 -21.09
N THR A 55 13.84 4.91 -20.01
CA THR A 55 14.04 6.37 -20.02
C THR A 55 15.37 6.71 -19.38
N GLU A 56 16.27 7.36 -20.12
CA GLU A 56 17.59 7.76 -19.63
C GLU A 56 17.75 9.28 -19.73
N ILE A 57 18.20 9.92 -18.64
CA ILE A 57 18.46 11.36 -18.62
C ILE A 57 19.76 11.66 -17.90
N PHE A 58 20.48 12.69 -18.37
CA PHE A 58 21.81 13.06 -17.88
C PHE A 58 21.81 14.41 -17.14
N ASN A 59 20.64 14.84 -16.66
CA ASN A 59 20.45 16.08 -15.91
C ASN A 59 19.23 15.99 -14.98
N ASP A 60 19.10 16.97 -14.10
CA ASP A 60 18.07 17.05 -13.05
C ASP A 60 16.80 17.80 -13.51
N SER A 61 16.50 17.84 -14.82
CA SER A 61 15.39 18.65 -15.34
C SER A 61 14.00 18.13 -15.01
N GLY A 62 13.87 16.82 -14.78
CA GLY A 62 12.57 16.17 -14.57
C GLY A 62 11.81 15.84 -15.86
N CYS A 63 12.43 15.85 -17.04
CA CYS A 63 11.74 15.48 -18.30
C CYS A 63 10.98 14.12 -18.22
N PRO A 64 11.54 13.04 -17.64
CA PRO A 64 10.83 11.76 -17.57
C PRO A 64 9.54 11.87 -16.73
N HIS A 65 9.63 12.48 -15.55
CA HIS A 65 8.50 12.68 -14.64
C HIS A 65 7.44 13.65 -15.21
N THR A 66 7.87 14.72 -15.86
CA THR A 66 6.92 15.65 -16.52
C THR A 66 6.19 15.00 -17.69
N LEU A 67 6.85 14.15 -18.48
CA LEU A 67 6.18 13.39 -19.53
C LEU A 67 5.17 12.39 -18.98
N GLU A 68 5.50 11.72 -17.88
CA GLU A 68 4.58 10.82 -17.19
C GLU A 68 3.22 11.48 -16.91
N HIS A 69 3.23 12.73 -16.45
CA HIS A 69 2.01 13.53 -16.26
C HIS A 69 1.35 13.95 -17.57
N LEU A 70 2.16 14.42 -18.53
CA LEU A 70 1.65 15.06 -19.75
C LEU A 70 0.97 14.07 -20.71
N ILE A 71 1.27 12.77 -20.65
CA ILE A 71 0.54 11.79 -21.47
C ILE A 71 -0.95 11.73 -21.10
N PHE A 72 -1.34 12.02 -19.86
CA PHE A 72 -2.73 12.00 -19.40
C PHE A 72 -3.55 13.24 -19.85
N GLN A 73 -2.89 14.22 -20.46
CA GLN A 73 -3.53 15.43 -21.00
C GLN A 73 -4.19 15.20 -22.38
N GLY A 74 -4.14 13.96 -22.88
CA GLY A 74 -4.77 13.52 -24.13
C GLY A 74 -3.75 13.16 -25.21
N SER A 75 -4.23 12.45 -26.22
CA SER A 75 -3.45 11.89 -27.32
C SER A 75 -3.98 12.34 -28.69
N GLU A 76 -3.33 11.96 -29.78
CA GLU A 76 -3.78 12.33 -31.14
C GLU A 76 -5.22 11.84 -31.41
N ASN A 77 -5.51 10.57 -31.11
CA ASN A 77 -6.86 10.02 -31.33
C ASN A 77 -7.85 10.41 -30.22
N TYR A 78 -7.36 10.84 -29.07
CA TYR A 78 -8.16 11.21 -27.89
C TYR A 78 -7.67 12.53 -27.29
N PRO A 79 -7.90 13.69 -27.96
CA PRO A 79 -7.18 14.94 -27.71
C PRO A 79 -7.64 15.74 -26.49
N HIS A 80 -8.54 15.17 -25.68
CA HIS A 80 -9.13 15.81 -24.51
C HIS A 80 -8.52 15.25 -23.22
N LYS A 81 -8.20 16.13 -22.28
CA LYS A 81 -7.67 15.77 -20.96
C LYS A 81 -8.61 14.79 -20.25
N GLY A 82 -8.02 13.81 -19.58
CA GLY A 82 -8.77 12.85 -18.76
C GLY A 82 -9.53 11.79 -19.57
N THR A 83 -9.44 11.78 -20.91
CA THR A 83 -10.13 10.77 -21.74
C THR A 83 -9.73 9.35 -21.35
N LEU A 84 -8.42 9.08 -21.21
CA LEU A 84 -7.93 7.77 -20.78
C LEU A 84 -8.52 7.32 -19.44
N GLY A 85 -8.56 8.23 -18.45
CA GLY A 85 -9.14 7.94 -17.13
C GLY A 85 -10.65 7.67 -17.20
N ASN A 86 -11.40 8.46 -17.96
CA ASN A 86 -12.84 8.26 -18.12
C ASN A 86 -13.17 6.95 -18.86
N LEU A 87 -12.39 6.57 -19.87
CA LEU A 87 -12.54 5.29 -20.56
C LEU A 87 -12.14 4.11 -19.66
N ALA A 88 -11.07 4.26 -18.87
CA ALA A 88 -10.67 3.27 -17.87
C ALA A 88 -11.79 3.00 -16.86
N ASN A 89 -12.45 4.05 -16.37
CA ASN A 89 -13.59 3.91 -15.45
C ASN A 89 -14.77 3.16 -16.09
N ARG A 90 -14.89 3.12 -17.42
CA ARG A 90 -15.91 2.33 -18.16
C ARG A 90 -15.45 0.91 -18.49
N ALA A 91 -14.15 0.63 -18.39
CA ALA A 91 -13.50 -0.63 -18.73
C ALA A 91 -13.34 -1.58 -17.53
N PHE A 92 -14.18 -1.45 -16.48
CA PHE A 92 -13.99 -2.09 -15.18
C PHE A 92 -12.61 -1.82 -14.54
N ALA A 93 -12.06 -0.61 -14.69
CA ALA A 93 -10.91 -0.13 -13.91
C ALA A 93 -11.38 0.88 -12.84
N THR A 94 -10.61 1.01 -11.76
CA THR A 94 -10.84 2.07 -10.75
C THR A 94 -10.13 3.38 -11.06
N HIS A 95 -8.96 3.30 -11.70
CA HIS A 95 -8.14 4.43 -12.15
C HIS A 95 -6.97 3.90 -12.99
N THR A 96 -6.32 4.79 -13.74
CA THR A 96 -4.98 4.59 -14.29
C THR A 96 -3.94 5.07 -13.27
N ASN A 97 -2.69 4.64 -13.41
CA ASN A 97 -1.59 5.18 -12.62
C ASN A 97 -0.29 5.13 -13.43
N ALA A 98 0.74 5.82 -12.96
CA ALA A 98 2.07 5.74 -13.54
C ALA A 98 3.14 5.93 -12.46
N GLY A 99 4.38 5.68 -12.82
CA GLY A 99 5.52 5.96 -11.97
C GLY A 99 6.80 6.05 -12.78
N THR A 100 7.63 7.01 -12.40
CA THR A 100 8.93 7.27 -12.99
C THR A 100 10.04 6.84 -12.04
N THR A 101 10.94 5.98 -12.52
CA THR A 101 12.18 5.60 -11.84
C THR A 101 13.37 6.20 -12.59
N ILE A 102 14.59 5.94 -12.10
CA ILE A 102 15.81 6.41 -12.75
C ILE A 102 15.95 5.88 -14.18
N ASP A 103 15.51 4.64 -14.41
CA ASP A 103 15.78 3.85 -15.59
C ASP A 103 14.57 3.56 -16.49
N TYR A 104 13.35 3.81 -16.00
CA TYR A 104 12.13 3.64 -16.78
C TYR A 104 10.97 4.51 -16.29
N THR A 105 9.99 4.71 -17.18
CA THR A 105 8.65 5.16 -16.81
C THR A 105 7.66 4.02 -17.09
N ALA A 106 6.85 3.65 -16.10
CA ALA A 106 5.85 2.59 -16.21
C ALA A 106 4.45 3.15 -16.02
N TYR A 107 3.58 2.89 -17.00
CA TYR A 107 2.16 3.23 -16.96
C TYR A 107 1.33 1.99 -16.65
N THR A 108 0.38 2.09 -15.74
CA THR A 108 -0.30 0.93 -15.18
C THR A 108 -1.81 1.04 -15.18
N ILE A 109 -2.44 -0.11 -15.38
CA ILE A 109 -3.89 -0.26 -15.24
C ILE A 109 -4.25 -1.64 -14.71
N SER A 110 -5.37 -1.74 -14.02
CA SER A 110 -5.96 -3.02 -13.62
C SER A 110 -7.46 -3.01 -13.86
N THR A 111 -7.96 -4.02 -14.57
CA THR A 111 -9.39 -4.19 -14.89
C THR A 111 -9.93 -5.48 -14.28
N ALA A 112 -11.23 -5.52 -13.99
CA ALA A 112 -11.90 -6.79 -13.73
C ALA A 112 -12.19 -7.51 -15.06
N GLY A 113 -11.62 -8.70 -15.23
CA GLY A 113 -11.65 -9.44 -16.49
C GLY A 113 -10.83 -8.78 -17.61
N SER A 114 -10.74 -9.49 -18.73
CA SER A 114 -9.87 -9.14 -19.87
C SER A 114 -10.55 -8.27 -20.93
N GLN A 115 -11.88 -8.28 -21.02
CA GLN A 115 -12.61 -7.56 -22.07
C GLN A 115 -12.39 -6.05 -22.02
N GLY A 116 -12.51 -5.43 -20.83
CA GLY A 116 -12.23 -4.00 -20.66
C GLY A 116 -10.75 -3.66 -20.89
N PHE A 117 -9.85 -4.55 -20.44
CA PHE A 117 -8.41 -4.40 -20.66
C PHE A 117 -8.05 -4.29 -22.15
N LEU A 118 -8.52 -5.25 -22.94
CA LEU A 118 -8.22 -5.32 -24.38
C LEU A 118 -8.75 -4.11 -25.15
N GLN A 119 -9.93 -3.60 -24.78
CA GLN A 119 -10.50 -2.40 -25.41
C GLN A 119 -9.68 -1.14 -25.12
N LEU A 120 -9.13 -1.04 -23.91
CA LEU A 120 -8.38 0.15 -23.48
C LEU A 120 -6.91 0.11 -23.87
N LEU A 121 -6.33 -1.08 -24.06
CA LEU A 121 -4.95 -1.28 -24.47
C LEU A 121 -4.50 -0.37 -25.63
N PRO A 122 -5.19 -0.31 -26.79
CA PRO A 122 -4.78 0.56 -27.89
C PRO A 122 -4.89 2.05 -27.53
N VAL A 123 -5.89 2.46 -26.74
CA VAL A 123 -6.06 3.84 -26.26
C VAL A 123 -4.87 4.25 -25.39
N TYR A 124 -4.41 3.36 -24.52
CA TYR A 124 -3.28 3.61 -23.63
C TYR A 124 -1.97 3.75 -24.41
N VAL A 125 -1.73 2.85 -25.38
CA VAL A 125 -0.55 2.94 -26.26
C VAL A 125 -0.57 4.25 -27.05
N ASP A 126 -1.74 4.72 -27.48
CA ASP A 126 -1.88 6.01 -28.17
C ASP A 126 -1.47 7.20 -27.29
N HIS A 127 -1.85 7.20 -26.01
CA HIS A 127 -1.41 8.22 -25.05
C HIS A 127 0.09 8.21 -24.80
N ILE A 128 0.71 7.03 -24.79
CA ILE A 128 2.15 6.89 -24.58
C ILE A 128 2.93 7.37 -25.82
N LEU A 129 2.56 6.88 -27.01
CA LEU A 129 3.33 7.12 -28.24
C LEU A 129 2.98 8.43 -28.95
N TRP A 130 1.74 8.91 -28.83
CA TRP A 130 1.27 10.13 -29.50
C TRP A 130 0.49 11.07 -28.56
N PRO A 131 1.08 11.50 -27.42
CA PRO A 131 0.49 12.49 -26.55
C PRO A 131 0.41 13.86 -27.23
N THR A 132 -0.58 14.67 -26.84
CA THR A 132 -0.79 16.00 -27.44
C THR A 132 0.29 17.03 -27.09
N LEU A 133 0.88 16.93 -25.89
CA LEU A 133 1.94 17.82 -25.37
C LEU A 133 1.67 19.32 -25.64
N LYS A 134 0.50 19.81 -25.21
CA LYS A 134 0.04 21.19 -25.42
C LYS A 134 0.65 22.17 -24.42
N PRO A 135 0.80 23.47 -24.78
CA PRO A 135 1.22 24.51 -23.84
C PRO A 135 0.35 24.61 -22.59
N ALA A 136 -0.97 24.48 -22.73
CA ALA A 136 -1.89 24.49 -21.59
C ALA A 136 -1.60 23.35 -20.60
N GLY A 137 -1.35 22.12 -21.10
CA GLY A 137 -0.95 20.98 -20.28
C GLY A 137 0.36 21.22 -19.53
N PHE A 138 1.36 21.80 -20.20
CA PHE A 138 2.62 22.20 -19.57
C PHE A 138 2.40 23.19 -18.42
N THR A 139 1.62 24.25 -18.66
CA THR A 139 1.34 25.29 -17.66
C THR A 139 0.68 24.71 -16.40
N THR A 140 -0.30 23.81 -16.54
CA THR A 140 -1.00 23.25 -15.36
C THR A 140 -0.23 22.13 -14.68
N GLU A 141 0.36 21.20 -15.44
CA GLU A 141 0.99 20.00 -14.88
C GLU A 141 2.45 20.21 -14.48
N VAL A 142 3.22 21.00 -15.22
CA VAL A 142 4.67 21.10 -15.03
C VAL A 142 5.02 22.31 -14.16
N TYR A 143 4.87 23.51 -14.71
CA TYR A 143 5.33 24.72 -14.05
C TYR A 143 4.62 25.99 -14.56
N HIS A 144 4.25 26.85 -13.62
CA HIS A 144 3.85 28.24 -13.84
C HIS A 144 4.12 29.11 -12.61
N ILE A 145 4.01 30.42 -12.76
CA ILE A 145 3.96 31.37 -11.65
C ILE A 145 2.51 31.83 -11.51
N ASN A 146 1.91 31.67 -10.34
CA ASN A 146 0.52 32.08 -10.10
C ASN A 146 0.41 33.60 -9.82
N GLY A 147 -0.82 34.13 -9.73
CA GLY A 147 -1.09 35.54 -9.44
C GLY A 147 -0.60 36.04 -8.07
N LYS A 148 -0.07 35.15 -7.21
CA LYS A 148 0.56 35.49 -5.92
C LYS A 148 2.09 35.42 -5.97
N ALA A 149 2.68 35.38 -7.17
CA ALA A 149 4.11 35.26 -7.41
C ALA A 149 4.74 33.95 -6.90
N GLN A 150 3.94 32.93 -6.60
CA GLN A 150 4.42 31.63 -6.17
C GLN A 150 4.63 30.73 -7.38
N ASP A 151 5.66 29.91 -7.33
CA ASP A 151 5.84 28.83 -8.29
C ASP A 151 4.83 27.71 -8.00
N ALA A 152 4.21 27.19 -9.05
CA ALA A 152 3.17 26.18 -8.97
C ALA A 152 3.17 25.29 -10.22
N GLY A 153 2.32 24.28 -10.22
CA GLY A 153 2.29 23.19 -11.21
C GLY A 153 2.31 21.86 -10.48
N VAL A 154 1.62 20.83 -10.99
CA VAL A 154 1.47 19.56 -10.27
C VAL A 154 2.84 18.94 -9.93
N VAL A 155 3.72 18.80 -10.92
CA VAL A 155 5.07 18.24 -10.77
C VAL A 155 5.95 19.15 -9.90
N TYR A 156 5.93 20.46 -10.14
CA TYR A 156 6.71 21.40 -9.33
C TYR A 156 6.31 21.34 -7.85
N SER A 157 5.01 21.31 -7.55
CA SER A 157 4.50 21.22 -6.18
C SER A 157 4.80 19.87 -5.52
N GLU A 158 4.79 18.76 -6.28
CA GLU A 158 5.27 17.47 -5.77
C GLU A 158 6.75 17.56 -5.35
N MET A 159 7.60 18.07 -6.23
CA MET A 159 9.03 18.16 -5.97
C MET A 159 9.35 19.16 -4.84
N GLN A 160 8.59 20.26 -4.73
CA GLN A 160 8.68 21.19 -3.60
C GLN A 160 8.46 20.49 -2.25
N GLY A 161 7.54 19.51 -2.19
CA GLY A 161 7.28 18.74 -0.98
C GLY A 161 8.29 17.62 -0.68
N ARG A 162 9.20 17.30 -1.62
CA ARG A 162 10.10 16.14 -1.54
C ARG A 162 11.59 16.50 -1.56
N GLU A 163 12.00 17.54 -2.30
CA GLU A 163 13.41 17.88 -2.59
C GLU A 163 14.28 17.99 -1.33
N ASN A 164 13.71 18.54 -0.25
CA ASN A 164 14.43 18.74 1.02
C ASN A 164 14.19 17.64 2.06
N THR A 165 13.56 16.53 1.69
CA THR A 165 13.43 15.38 2.60
C THR A 165 14.78 14.69 2.78
N VAL A 166 14.98 14.06 3.96
CA VAL A 166 16.23 13.34 4.24
C VAL A 166 16.52 12.27 3.19
N ASP A 167 15.49 11.58 2.67
CA ASP A 167 15.67 10.52 1.67
C ASP A 167 16.18 11.08 0.33
N VAL A 168 15.62 12.18 -0.18
CA VAL A 168 16.08 12.79 -1.44
C VAL A 168 17.48 13.38 -1.28
N LEU A 169 17.74 14.11 -0.19
CA LEU A 169 19.05 14.72 0.04
C LEU A 169 20.15 13.65 0.21
N THR A 170 19.88 12.58 0.97
CA THR A 170 20.85 11.48 1.13
C THR A 170 21.04 10.69 -0.15
N ALA A 171 19.98 10.41 -0.91
CA ALA A 171 20.06 9.75 -2.22
C ALA A 171 20.86 10.58 -3.22
N ARG A 172 20.65 11.90 -3.31
CA ARG A 172 21.42 12.77 -4.21
C ARG A 172 22.91 12.82 -3.86
N ALA A 173 23.24 12.87 -2.57
CA ALA A 173 24.63 12.81 -2.11
C ALA A 173 25.26 11.45 -2.44
N GLN A 174 24.54 10.35 -2.18
CA GLN A 174 24.95 8.99 -2.54
C GLN A 174 25.18 8.85 -4.04
N GLN A 175 24.20 9.20 -4.86
CA GLN A 175 24.30 9.18 -6.33
C GLN A 175 25.49 10.00 -6.82
N SER A 176 25.73 11.17 -6.20
CA SER A 176 26.83 12.04 -6.56
C SER A 176 28.20 11.42 -6.30
N LEU A 177 28.37 10.72 -5.19
CA LEU A 177 29.64 10.07 -4.85
C LEU A 177 29.81 8.71 -5.54
N PHE A 178 28.72 7.96 -5.74
CA PHE A 178 28.77 6.58 -6.21
C PHE A 178 28.90 6.49 -7.72
N TYR A 179 28.06 7.20 -8.47
CA TYR A 179 28.00 7.04 -9.92
C TYR A 179 28.99 7.98 -10.66
N PRO A 180 29.60 7.54 -11.78
CA PRO A 180 30.45 8.40 -12.62
C PRO A 180 29.69 9.60 -13.17
N LYS A 181 30.33 10.78 -13.30
CA LYS A 181 29.67 12.03 -13.76
C LYS A 181 28.95 11.91 -15.12
N THR A 182 29.34 10.95 -15.94
CA THR A 182 28.75 10.65 -17.26
C THR A 182 27.54 9.72 -17.19
N SER A 183 27.21 9.19 -16.02
CA SER A 183 26.14 8.21 -15.81
C SER A 183 24.81 8.89 -15.51
N ALA A 184 23.76 8.42 -16.16
CA ALA A 184 22.38 8.84 -15.94
C ALA A 184 21.84 8.45 -14.55
N TYR A 185 22.45 7.47 -13.86
CA TYR A 185 22.08 7.12 -12.48
C TYR A 185 22.35 8.26 -11.47
N ARG A 186 23.04 9.34 -11.88
CA ARG A 186 23.24 10.56 -11.06
C ARG A 186 22.08 11.55 -11.09
N SER A 187 21.10 11.35 -11.97
CA SER A 187 20.08 12.35 -12.25
C SER A 187 18.92 12.26 -11.27
N GLU A 188 18.41 13.41 -10.85
CA GLU A 188 17.11 13.50 -10.18
C GLU A 188 15.99 13.55 -11.22
N VAL A 189 15.43 12.37 -11.51
CA VAL A 189 14.40 12.19 -12.53
C VAL A 189 13.06 12.82 -12.18
N GLY A 190 12.80 13.12 -10.90
CA GLY A 190 11.64 13.89 -10.47
C GLY A 190 11.71 15.36 -10.90
N GLY A 191 12.92 15.89 -11.05
CA GLY A 191 13.20 17.27 -11.42
C GLY A 191 13.50 18.16 -10.21
N MET A 192 14.69 18.76 -10.19
CA MET A 192 15.03 19.77 -9.18
C MET A 192 14.21 21.03 -9.42
N MET A 193 13.73 21.67 -8.35
CA MET A 193 12.90 22.88 -8.43
C MET A 193 13.56 23.97 -9.28
N GLU A 194 14.88 24.16 -9.16
CA GLU A 194 15.61 25.14 -9.99
C GLU A 194 15.59 24.78 -11.49
N ALA A 195 15.69 23.49 -11.82
CA ALA A 195 15.69 23.01 -13.19
C ALA A 195 14.28 23.04 -13.80
N LEU A 196 13.25 22.65 -13.03
CA LEU A 196 11.85 22.72 -13.45
C LEU A 196 11.42 24.14 -13.83
N ARG A 197 11.90 25.17 -13.13
CA ARG A 197 11.65 26.59 -13.47
C ARG A 197 12.19 27.00 -14.84
N LYS A 198 13.17 26.25 -15.38
CA LYS A 198 13.86 26.55 -16.65
C LYS A 198 13.45 25.59 -17.77
N LEU A 199 12.83 24.46 -17.42
CA LEU A 199 12.42 23.43 -18.36
C LEU A 199 11.41 24.00 -19.37
N THR A 200 11.56 23.61 -20.63
CA THR A 200 10.69 24.03 -21.72
C THR A 200 9.90 22.85 -22.28
N LEU A 201 8.71 23.13 -22.82
CA LEU A 201 7.89 22.13 -23.52
C LEU A 201 8.63 21.51 -24.72
N GLU A 202 9.54 22.24 -25.35
CA GLU A 202 10.32 21.73 -26.48
C GLU A 202 11.36 20.70 -26.04
N GLU A 203 12.01 20.88 -24.89
CA GLU A 203 12.89 19.85 -24.30
C GLU A 203 12.11 18.58 -23.97
N ILE A 204 10.90 18.72 -23.44
CA ILE A 204 9.98 17.60 -23.16
C ILE A 204 9.61 16.86 -24.46
N ARG A 205 9.25 17.59 -25.53
CA ARG A 205 8.93 16.99 -26.84
C ARG A 205 10.12 16.27 -27.46
N ASN A 206 11.31 16.85 -27.38
CA ASN A 206 12.53 16.21 -27.88
C ASN A 206 12.88 14.95 -27.08
N TYR A 207 12.68 14.99 -25.76
CA TYR A 207 12.86 13.80 -24.91
C TYR A 207 11.85 12.70 -25.28
N HIS A 208 10.57 13.04 -25.44
CA HIS A 208 9.53 12.11 -25.88
C HIS A 208 9.89 11.47 -27.23
N ALA A 209 10.21 12.28 -28.24
CA ALA A 209 10.58 11.81 -29.57
C ALA A 209 11.80 10.87 -29.58
N THR A 210 12.67 10.97 -28.56
CA THR A 210 13.87 10.13 -28.42
C THR A 210 13.53 8.77 -27.79
N TYR A 211 12.79 8.74 -26.69
CA TYR A 211 12.61 7.53 -25.87
C TYR A 211 11.25 6.84 -26.06
N TYR A 212 10.19 7.57 -26.39
CA TYR A 212 8.82 7.06 -26.50
C TYR A 212 8.55 6.54 -27.91
N VAL A 213 9.27 5.47 -28.27
CA VAL A 213 9.23 4.82 -29.58
C VAL A 213 8.88 3.33 -29.43
N PRO A 214 8.24 2.68 -30.42
CA PRO A 214 7.71 1.32 -30.27
C PRO A 214 8.75 0.27 -29.89
N HIS A 215 9.95 0.32 -30.47
CA HIS A 215 11.05 -0.61 -30.16
C HIS A 215 11.67 -0.40 -28.76
N ASN A 216 11.28 0.68 -28.06
CA ASN A 216 11.64 0.99 -26.68
C ASN A 216 10.42 0.98 -25.75
N LEU A 217 9.33 0.31 -26.15
CA LEU A 217 8.12 0.10 -25.36
C LEU A 217 7.91 -1.39 -25.11
N CYS A 218 7.64 -1.75 -23.86
CA CYS A 218 7.27 -3.10 -23.45
C CYS A 218 5.86 -3.11 -22.85
N LEU A 219 4.97 -3.93 -23.41
CA LEU A 219 3.64 -4.17 -22.88
C LEU A 219 3.68 -5.45 -22.03
N ILE A 220 3.62 -5.31 -20.71
CA ILE A 220 3.60 -6.45 -19.78
C ILE A 220 2.16 -6.63 -19.28
N ILE A 221 1.56 -7.77 -19.59
CA ILE A 221 0.19 -8.11 -19.22
C ILE A 221 0.24 -9.27 -18.23
N ALA A 222 -0.45 -9.15 -17.09
CA ALA A 222 -0.50 -10.16 -16.05
C ALA A 222 -1.94 -10.47 -15.66
N GLY A 223 -2.34 -11.74 -15.76
CA GLY A 223 -3.68 -12.21 -15.37
C GLY A 223 -4.31 -13.13 -16.42
N SER A 224 -5.59 -13.43 -16.25
CA SER A 224 -6.29 -14.41 -17.09
C SER A 224 -6.75 -13.79 -18.41
N LEU A 225 -6.05 -14.13 -19.50
CA LEU A 225 -6.33 -13.67 -20.86
C LEU A 225 -5.75 -14.64 -21.90
N SER A 226 -6.39 -14.81 -23.05
CA SER A 226 -5.77 -15.53 -24.16
C SER A 226 -4.61 -14.71 -24.76
N THR A 227 -3.39 -15.27 -24.74
CA THR A 227 -2.22 -14.66 -25.41
C THR A 227 -2.49 -14.40 -26.89
N GLU A 228 -3.20 -15.30 -27.58
CA GLU A 228 -3.56 -15.12 -28.98
C GLU A 228 -4.47 -13.90 -29.17
N THR A 229 -5.50 -13.74 -28.33
CA THR A 229 -6.41 -12.59 -28.38
C THR A 229 -5.69 -11.27 -28.06
N LEU A 230 -4.76 -11.29 -27.11
CA LEU A 230 -3.90 -10.15 -26.80
C LEU A 230 -3.09 -9.72 -28.03
N LEU A 231 -2.35 -10.67 -28.64
CA LEU A 231 -1.53 -10.39 -29.81
C LEU A 231 -2.38 -9.99 -31.01
N ASP A 232 -3.57 -10.58 -31.21
CA ASP A 232 -4.51 -10.20 -32.27
C ASP A 232 -4.98 -8.74 -32.10
N THR A 233 -5.30 -8.32 -30.87
CA THR A 233 -5.67 -6.94 -30.57
C THR A 233 -4.52 -5.97 -30.89
N VAL A 234 -3.29 -6.29 -30.49
CA VAL A 234 -2.12 -5.45 -30.80
C VAL A 234 -1.85 -5.41 -32.32
N ASN A 235 -1.95 -6.55 -33.02
CA ASN A 235 -1.77 -6.60 -34.48
C ASN A 235 -2.82 -5.79 -35.25
N LYS A 236 -4.08 -5.74 -34.77
CA LYS A 236 -5.18 -5.06 -35.47
C LYS A 236 -5.31 -3.58 -35.12
N GLU A 237 -5.08 -3.23 -33.86
CA GLU A 237 -5.40 -1.88 -33.35
C GLU A 237 -4.16 -1.02 -33.08
N VAL A 238 -2.98 -1.61 -32.86
CA VAL A 238 -1.77 -0.87 -32.47
C VAL A 238 -0.74 -0.82 -33.61
N GLU A 239 -0.37 -1.97 -34.19
CA GLU A 239 0.65 -2.02 -35.25
C GLU A 239 0.31 -1.15 -36.48
N PRO A 240 -0.95 -1.09 -36.98
CA PRO A 240 -1.29 -0.22 -38.10
C PRO A 240 -1.11 1.26 -37.80
N VAL A 241 -1.39 1.70 -36.57
CA VAL A 241 -1.18 3.09 -36.13
C VAL A 241 0.32 3.39 -36.05
N ILE A 242 1.13 2.47 -35.54
CA ILE A 242 2.60 2.58 -35.55
C ILE A 242 3.14 2.75 -36.98
N ALA A 243 2.64 1.93 -37.92
CA ALA A 243 3.02 2.00 -39.31
C ALA A 243 2.60 3.32 -39.98
N ALA A 244 1.38 3.81 -39.71
CA ALA A 244 0.87 5.07 -40.24
C ALA A 244 1.72 6.28 -39.81
N HIS A 245 2.30 6.25 -38.61
CA HIS A 245 3.23 7.27 -38.10
C HIS A 245 4.69 7.06 -38.55
N GLY A 246 4.96 6.07 -39.42
CA GLY A 246 6.31 5.80 -39.91
C GLY A 246 7.29 5.31 -38.84
N GLN A 247 6.79 4.72 -37.75
CA GLN A 247 7.60 4.20 -36.63
C GLN A 247 7.80 2.68 -36.67
N ALA A 248 7.31 2.00 -37.72
CA ALA A 248 7.62 0.60 -38.03
C ALA A 248 9.06 0.45 -38.57
N LYS A 249 10.06 0.64 -37.70
CA LYS A 249 11.50 0.67 -38.05
C LYS A 249 12.28 -0.57 -37.63
N GLY A 250 11.58 -1.63 -37.26
CA GLY A 250 12.13 -2.88 -36.74
C GLY A 250 12.59 -2.78 -35.29
N PRO A 251 13.08 -3.90 -34.73
CA PRO A 251 13.50 -3.99 -33.32
C PRO A 251 14.79 -3.24 -32.99
N ARG A 252 15.60 -2.89 -34.00
CA ARG A 252 16.87 -2.19 -33.80
C ARG A 252 17.14 -1.20 -34.93
N PRO A 253 16.43 -0.06 -34.94
CA PRO A 253 16.61 0.96 -35.95
C PRO A 253 18.05 1.50 -35.98
N GLY A 254 18.49 1.99 -37.14
CA GLY A 254 19.84 2.55 -37.28
C GLY A 254 20.07 3.72 -36.32
N GLY A 255 21.15 3.66 -35.54
CA GLY A 255 21.52 4.70 -34.56
C GLY A 255 20.90 4.53 -33.17
N TRP A 256 19.96 3.60 -32.99
CA TRP A 256 19.42 3.28 -31.66
C TRP A 256 20.50 2.68 -30.75
N ARG A 257 20.57 3.19 -29.52
CA ARG A 257 21.39 2.65 -28.43
C ARG A 257 20.47 2.24 -27.31
N ARG A 258 20.62 1.03 -26.79
CA ARG A 258 19.85 0.58 -25.64
C ARG A 258 20.18 1.47 -24.42
N PRO A 259 19.18 2.11 -23.79
CA PRO A 259 19.39 2.93 -22.60
C PRO A 259 20.17 2.16 -21.53
N PHE A 260 21.08 2.85 -20.85
CA PHE A 260 21.98 2.34 -19.80
C PHE A 260 22.97 1.24 -20.17
N LEU A 261 22.72 0.43 -21.22
CA LEU A 261 23.60 -0.66 -21.64
C LEU A 261 24.62 -0.23 -22.68
N GLU A 262 24.23 0.64 -23.61
CA GLU A 262 25.06 1.07 -24.75
C GLU A 262 25.44 2.57 -24.66
N THR A 263 25.33 3.10 -23.45
CA THR A 263 25.64 4.48 -23.07
C THR A 263 26.73 4.48 -21.97
N PRO A 264 27.33 5.65 -21.64
CA PRO A 264 28.30 5.74 -20.56
C PRO A 264 27.78 5.31 -19.17
N SER A 265 26.46 5.22 -18.99
CA SER A 265 25.84 4.77 -17.73
C SER A 265 26.12 3.29 -17.42
N ALA A 266 26.59 2.50 -18.39
CA ALA A 266 27.03 1.12 -18.19
C ALA A 266 28.35 1.03 -17.39
N GLU A 267 29.06 2.13 -17.14
CA GLU A 267 30.30 2.12 -16.38
C GLU A 267 30.06 1.79 -14.90
N THR A 268 30.76 0.76 -14.39
CA THR A 268 30.70 0.38 -12.98
C THR A 268 31.34 1.45 -12.08
N PRO A 269 30.66 1.89 -11.00
CA PRO A 269 31.19 2.75 -9.96
C PRO A 269 32.57 2.34 -9.43
N LYS A 270 33.39 3.33 -9.08
CA LYS A 270 34.67 3.16 -8.39
C LYS A 270 34.70 4.04 -7.15
N ILE A 271 34.67 3.41 -5.98
CA ILE A 271 34.84 4.09 -4.70
C ILE A 271 36.34 4.28 -4.46
N GLN A 272 36.78 5.51 -4.18
CA GLN A 272 38.19 5.80 -3.92
C GLN A 272 38.53 5.55 -2.44
N GLY A 273 39.63 4.84 -2.18
CA GLY A 273 40.04 4.47 -0.83
C GLY A 273 39.16 3.39 -0.21
N GLU A 274 39.29 3.18 1.10
CA GLU A 274 38.48 2.20 1.85
C GLU A 274 37.10 2.76 2.24
N LYS A 275 36.99 4.08 2.41
CA LYS A 275 35.76 4.75 2.82
C LYS A 275 35.72 6.19 2.32
N GLN A 276 34.58 6.60 1.77
CA GLN A 276 34.23 8.00 1.55
C GLN A 276 33.06 8.36 2.44
N THR A 277 33.11 9.54 3.08
CA THR A 277 32.06 9.98 4.00
C THR A 277 31.65 11.41 3.67
N GLU A 278 30.35 11.62 3.62
CA GLU A 278 29.76 12.94 3.49
C GLU A 278 28.65 13.12 4.54
N THR A 279 28.64 14.27 5.19
CA THR A 279 27.57 14.67 6.10
C THR A 279 26.77 15.76 5.42
N ILE A 280 25.48 15.53 5.27
CA ILE A 280 24.52 16.50 4.73
C ILE A 280 23.51 16.87 5.82
N GLU A 281 23.09 18.13 5.80
CA GLU A 281 22.01 18.59 6.67
C GLU A 281 20.66 18.43 5.97
N PHE A 282 19.62 18.09 6.73
CA PHE A 282 18.23 18.15 6.28
C PHE A 282 17.39 19.01 7.24
N PRO A 283 16.40 19.78 6.74
CA PRO A 283 15.63 20.70 7.56
C PRO A 283 14.67 19.95 8.51
N GLU A 284 14.97 19.98 9.81
CA GLU A 284 14.15 19.35 10.85
C GLU A 284 14.31 20.12 12.16
N LYS A 285 13.21 20.37 12.88
CA LYS A 285 13.21 21.07 14.16
C LYS A 285 13.65 20.16 15.31
N ASP A 286 13.33 18.88 15.24
CA ASP A 286 13.78 17.88 16.20
C ASP A 286 15.16 17.32 15.81
N GLU A 287 16.22 17.87 16.40
CA GLU A 287 17.60 17.45 16.10
C GLU A 287 18.05 16.19 16.85
N SER A 288 17.13 15.41 17.45
CA SER A 288 17.49 14.25 18.28
C SER A 288 17.97 13.03 17.50
N ALA A 289 17.55 12.86 16.24
CA ALA A 289 17.91 11.70 15.44
C ALA A 289 18.06 12.03 13.95
N GLY A 290 19.01 11.36 13.30
CA GLY A 290 19.26 11.43 11.86
C GLY A 290 19.19 10.07 11.16
N LYS A 291 19.78 10.00 9.97
CA LYS A 291 19.84 8.81 9.10
C LYS A 291 21.28 8.55 8.67
N VAL A 292 21.65 7.28 8.53
CA VAL A 292 22.93 6.89 7.90
C VAL A 292 22.66 5.92 6.76
N LEU A 293 23.24 6.19 5.59
CA LEU A 293 23.20 5.34 4.41
C LEU A 293 24.63 4.90 4.05
N LEU A 294 24.86 3.59 3.97
CA LEU A 294 26.11 3.03 3.45
C LEU A 294 25.85 2.38 2.09
N THR A 295 26.72 2.63 1.12
CA THR A 295 26.60 2.05 -0.24
C THR A 295 27.89 1.33 -0.64
N PHE A 296 27.76 0.13 -1.20
CA PHE A 296 28.84 -0.73 -1.68
C PHE A 296 28.59 -1.15 -3.14
N VAL A 297 29.65 -1.54 -3.86
CA VAL A 297 29.52 -2.14 -5.20
C VAL A 297 29.22 -3.63 -5.06
N GLY A 298 28.10 -4.06 -5.64
CA GLY A 298 27.59 -5.42 -5.61
C GLY A 298 27.97 -6.30 -6.81
N PRO A 299 27.35 -7.49 -6.94
CA PRO A 299 27.58 -8.39 -8.07
C PRO A 299 26.98 -7.86 -9.39
N LEU A 300 27.15 -8.65 -10.47
CA LEU A 300 26.46 -8.41 -11.74
C LEU A 300 24.95 -8.61 -11.59
N PRO A 301 24.11 -7.89 -12.38
CA PRO A 301 22.67 -8.00 -12.31
C PRO A 301 22.15 -9.41 -12.62
N ASN A 302 22.81 -10.18 -13.49
CA ASN A 302 22.40 -11.56 -13.82
C ASN A 302 23.03 -12.63 -12.91
N ALA A 303 23.77 -12.25 -11.86
CA ALA A 303 24.29 -13.17 -10.85
C ALA A 303 23.19 -13.56 -9.83
N PHE A 304 22.08 -14.12 -10.32
CA PHE A 304 20.84 -14.32 -9.57
C PHE A 304 21.02 -15.08 -8.24
N LEU A 305 21.79 -16.17 -8.24
CA LEU A 305 22.08 -16.95 -7.03
C LEU A 305 22.86 -16.14 -5.98
N GLU A 306 23.90 -15.41 -6.40
CA GLU A 306 24.72 -14.59 -5.51
C GLU A 306 23.91 -13.40 -4.95
N ARG A 307 23.10 -12.76 -5.79
CA ARG A 307 22.16 -11.70 -5.37
C ARG A 307 21.11 -12.22 -4.38
N LYS A 308 20.58 -13.43 -4.58
CA LYS A 308 19.65 -14.06 -3.64
C LYS A 308 20.33 -14.37 -2.30
N ALA A 309 21.60 -14.78 -2.31
CA ALA A 309 22.37 -14.95 -1.08
C ALA A 309 22.51 -13.63 -0.30
N ILE A 310 22.79 -12.51 -0.98
CA ILE A 310 22.88 -11.18 -0.34
C ILE A 310 21.55 -10.77 0.30
N ASP A 311 20.43 -10.98 -0.39
CA ASP A 311 19.07 -10.71 0.11
C ASP A 311 18.73 -11.53 1.37
N ILE A 312 19.04 -12.82 1.35
CA ILE A 312 18.84 -13.73 2.50
C ILE A 312 19.75 -13.35 3.67
N LEU A 313 20.97 -12.89 3.43
CA LEU A 313 21.86 -12.40 4.50
C LEU A 313 21.30 -11.16 5.19
N GLY A 314 20.79 -10.19 4.41
CA GLY A 314 20.10 -9.03 4.96
C GLY A 314 18.96 -9.45 5.90
N THR A 315 18.14 -10.40 5.46
CA THR A 315 17.05 -10.99 6.26
C THR A 315 17.57 -11.70 7.51
N TYR A 316 18.60 -12.53 7.39
CA TYR A 316 19.22 -13.24 8.52
C TYR A 316 19.69 -12.28 9.61
N LEU A 317 20.23 -11.13 9.21
CA LEU A 317 20.76 -10.11 10.11
C LEU A 317 19.67 -9.29 10.82
N THR A 318 18.47 -9.13 10.24
CA THR A 318 17.51 -8.09 10.68
C THR A 318 16.03 -8.53 10.90
N ASP A 319 15.54 -9.66 10.35
CA ASP A 319 14.11 -10.03 10.23
C ASP A 319 13.34 -10.37 11.54
N SER A 320 13.91 -10.17 12.72
CA SER A 320 13.26 -10.47 14.02
C SER A 320 14.00 -9.86 15.21
N PRO A 321 13.34 -9.75 16.38
CA PRO A 321 13.98 -9.34 17.63
C PRO A 321 15.23 -10.13 18.02
N VAL A 322 15.30 -11.41 17.65
CA VAL A 322 16.43 -12.31 17.94
C VAL A 322 17.51 -12.31 16.83
N SER A 323 17.37 -11.48 15.80
CA SER A 323 18.36 -11.40 14.71
C SER A 323 19.63 -10.69 15.19
N PRO A 324 20.82 -11.03 14.68
CA PRO A 324 22.08 -10.50 15.20
C PRO A 324 22.14 -8.97 15.32
N LEU A 325 21.77 -8.23 14.27
CA LEU A 325 21.82 -6.77 14.30
C LEU A 325 20.62 -6.17 15.04
N THR A 326 19.42 -6.71 14.87
CA THR A 326 18.23 -6.22 15.59
C THR A 326 18.40 -6.35 17.10
N ARG A 327 18.96 -7.46 17.58
CA ARG A 327 19.27 -7.67 19.00
C ARG A 327 20.32 -6.70 19.53
N GLU A 328 21.33 -6.36 18.73
CA GLU A 328 22.42 -5.46 19.16
C GLU A 328 22.03 -3.97 19.07
N TYR A 329 21.16 -3.58 18.12
CA TYR A 329 20.89 -2.19 17.80
C TYR A 329 19.50 -1.71 18.24
N VAL A 330 18.48 -2.57 18.19
CA VAL A 330 17.06 -2.20 18.34
C VAL A 330 16.45 -2.73 19.64
N GLU A 331 16.68 -4.01 19.97
CA GLU A 331 16.08 -4.69 21.13
C GLU A 331 16.94 -4.55 22.41
N ILE A 332 17.48 -3.36 22.63
CA ILE A 332 18.24 -2.99 23.85
C ILE A 332 17.53 -1.87 24.61
N SER A 333 17.94 -1.62 25.85
CA SER A 333 17.32 -0.59 26.71
C SER A 333 17.47 0.83 26.16
N SER A 334 18.59 1.12 25.49
CA SER A 334 18.88 2.38 24.79
C SER A 334 19.24 2.12 23.32
N PRO A 335 18.24 1.98 22.43
CA PRO A 335 18.50 1.64 21.04
C PRO A 335 19.29 2.69 20.28
N LEU A 336 20.07 2.22 19.31
CA LEU A 336 20.99 3.02 18.50
C LEU A 336 20.37 3.48 17.19
N CYS A 337 19.22 2.88 16.84
CA CYS A 337 18.44 3.17 15.65
C CYS A 337 17.05 2.54 15.81
N ALA A 338 16.09 2.96 14.99
CA ALA A 338 14.81 2.28 14.87
C ALA A 338 14.90 1.01 14.01
N ARG A 339 15.74 1.03 12.98
CA ARG A 339 15.84 -0.05 11.99
C ARG A 339 17.21 -0.04 11.32
N VAL A 340 17.71 -1.24 10.99
CA VAL A 340 18.78 -1.48 10.01
C VAL A 340 18.16 -2.23 8.84
N TYR A 341 18.36 -1.77 7.62
CA TYR A 341 17.77 -2.36 6.42
C TYR A 341 18.82 -2.53 5.32
N PHE A 342 18.83 -3.70 4.70
CA PHE A 342 19.72 -4.02 3.58
C PHE A 342 18.89 -4.08 2.30
N SER A 343 19.35 -3.41 1.26
CA SER A 343 18.69 -3.38 -0.05
C SER A 343 19.71 -3.50 -1.18
N GLN A 344 19.18 -3.81 -2.36
CA GLN A 344 19.96 -3.91 -3.60
C GLN A 344 19.31 -3.02 -4.64
N ASP A 345 20.08 -2.09 -5.19
CA ASP A 345 19.73 -1.37 -6.41
C ASP A 345 20.34 -2.09 -7.61
N ILE A 346 19.55 -2.38 -8.64
CA ILE A 346 19.99 -3.22 -9.76
C ILE A 346 20.14 -2.35 -10.98
N CYS A 347 21.39 -2.15 -11.39
CA CYS A 347 21.74 -1.38 -12.56
C CYS A 347 22.09 -2.30 -13.74
N ALA A 348 22.27 -1.70 -14.92
CA ALA A 348 22.56 -2.39 -16.17
C ALA A 348 23.79 -3.32 -16.14
N SER A 349 24.83 -2.98 -15.38
CA SER A 349 26.12 -3.71 -15.38
C SER A 349 26.65 -4.05 -13.98
N PHE A 350 25.97 -3.65 -12.91
CA PHE A 350 26.32 -3.93 -11.51
C PHE A 350 25.08 -3.79 -10.62
N CYS A 351 25.20 -4.11 -9.35
CA CYS A 351 24.22 -3.75 -8.32
C CYS A 351 24.84 -2.76 -7.32
N GLY A 352 24.08 -1.78 -6.86
CA GLY A 352 24.36 -1.05 -5.62
C GLY A 352 23.88 -1.88 -4.43
N LEU A 353 24.68 -1.97 -3.37
CA LEU A 353 24.26 -2.62 -2.12
C LEU A 353 24.18 -1.56 -1.04
N ASP A 354 22.97 -1.30 -0.55
CA ASP A 354 22.72 -0.26 0.43
C ASP A 354 22.44 -0.84 1.81
N VAL A 355 22.92 -0.15 2.84
CA VAL A 355 22.55 -0.37 4.24
C VAL A 355 22.04 0.94 4.83
N GLU A 356 20.74 0.99 5.07
CA GLU A 356 20.06 2.12 5.69
C GLU A 356 19.91 1.91 7.20
N ILE A 357 20.24 2.93 7.97
CA ILE A 357 20.06 2.97 9.42
C ILE A 357 19.22 4.19 9.77
N ASP A 358 17.98 3.94 10.20
CA ASP A 358 16.98 4.98 10.45
C ASP A 358 16.92 5.38 11.93
N SER A 359 16.59 6.65 12.18
CA SER A 359 16.41 7.21 13.52
C SER A 359 17.62 6.99 14.44
N VAL A 360 18.82 7.25 13.91
CA VAL A 360 20.07 7.16 14.66
C VAL A 360 20.18 8.37 15.59
N PRO A 361 20.31 8.20 16.92
CA PRO A 361 20.55 9.32 17.82
C PRO A 361 21.71 10.17 17.33
N THR A 362 21.56 11.50 17.36
CA THR A 362 22.52 12.43 16.74
C THR A 362 23.96 12.24 17.26
N GLU A 363 24.12 11.88 18.53
CA GLU A 363 25.42 11.56 19.15
C GLU A 363 26.11 10.29 18.59
N HIS A 364 25.37 9.42 17.89
CA HIS A 364 25.87 8.18 17.31
C HIS A 364 26.07 8.25 15.79
N LEU A 365 25.60 9.31 15.12
CA LEU A 365 25.71 9.47 13.65
C LEU A 365 27.14 9.30 13.14
N GLU A 366 28.13 9.74 13.91
CA GLU A 366 29.53 9.70 13.50
C GLU A 366 30.24 8.36 13.69
N THR A 367 29.62 7.42 14.39
CA THR A 367 30.29 6.18 14.82
C THR A 367 29.53 4.92 14.43
N ILE A 368 28.26 5.04 14.03
CA ILE A 368 27.39 3.89 13.80
C ILE A 368 27.81 3.04 12.58
N ASP A 369 28.42 3.65 11.56
CA ASP A 369 28.94 2.95 10.37
C ASP A 369 30.11 2.02 10.72
N GLU A 370 31.05 2.49 11.53
CA GLU A 370 32.16 1.68 12.03
C GLU A 370 31.67 0.58 12.98
N ARG A 371 30.69 0.90 13.83
CA ARG A 371 30.07 -0.09 14.70
C ARG A 371 29.40 -1.20 13.90
N LEU A 372 28.72 -0.87 12.79
CA LEU A 372 28.10 -1.84 11.89
C LEU A 372 29.17 -2.77 11.29
N LYS A 373 30.23 -2.22 10.69
CA LYS A 373 31.33 -3.04 10.14
C LYS A 373 31.96 -3.93 11.22
N GLY A 374 32.18 -3.40 12.43
CA GLY A 374 32.68 -4.17 13.57
C GLY A 374 31.74 -5.32 13.98
N SER A 375 30.43 -5.10 13.94
CA SER A 375 29.42 -6.14 14.25
C SER A 375 29.43 -7.24 13.20
N LEU A 376 29.50 -6.89 11.91
CA LEU A 376 29.59 -7.85 10.81
C LEU A 376 30.87 -8.71 10.92
N LYS A 377 32.02 -8.10 11.25
CA LYS A 377 33.29 -8.82 11.51
C LYS A 377 33.13 -9.86 12.63
N ARG A 378 32.57 -9.45 13.79
CA ARG A 378 32.31 -10.37 14.91
C ARG A 378 31.38 -11.52 14.54
N ILE A 379 30.36 -11.26 13.72
CA ILE A 379 29.43 -12.30 13.24
C ILE A 379 30.17 -13.32 12.37
N VAL A 380 31.01 -12.85 11.45
CA VAL A 380 31.84 -13.73 10.60
C VAL A 380 32.86 -14.53 11.42
N GLU A 381 33.53 -13.91 12.39
CA GLU A 381 34.53 -14.56 13.25
C GLU A 381 33.92 -15.67 14.12
N LYS A 382 32.69 -15.45 14.64
CA LYS A 382 31.96 -16.47 15.41
C LYS A 382 31.39 -17.59 14.53
N GLY A 383 31.26 -17.35 13.23
CA GLY A 383 30.58 -18.22 12.28
C GLY A 383 29.08 -17.92 12.18
N ILE A 384 28.54 -18.07 10.97
CA ILE A 384 27.11 -17.96 10.69
C ILE A 384 26.37 -19.13 11.35
N ASP A 385 25.33 -18.81 12.12
CA ASP A 385 24.43 -19.79 12.72
C ASP A 385 23.60 -20.46 11.62
N MET A 386 23.98 -21.69 11.29
CA MET A 386 23.35 -22.45 10.23
C MET A 386 22.00 -23.05 10.63
N GLU A 387 21.68 -23.15 11.92
CA GLU A 387 20.33 -23.54 12.33
C GLU A 387 19.36 -22.40 12.02
N ARG A 388 19.73 -21.18 12.44
CA ARG A 388 18.96 -19.98 12.10
C ARG A 388 18.90 -19.75 10.58
N MET A 389 20.01 -19.89 9.86
CA MET A 389 20.02 -19.69 8.41
C MET A 389 19.04 -20.61 7.68
N ARG A 390 18.98 -21.90 8.06
CA ARG A 390 18.00 -22.84 7.49
C ARG A 390 16.56 -22.44 7.77
N VAL A 391 16.27 -21.90 8.96
CA VAL A 391 14.94 -21.36 9.27
C VAL A 391 14.64 -20.17 8.36
N VAL A 392 15.57 -19.23 8.18
CA VAL A 392 15.38 -18.07 7.28
C VAL A 392 15.11 -18.52 5.84
N LEU A 393 15.89 -19.47 5.32
CA LEU A 393 15.71 -20.05 3.99
C LEU A 393 14.33 -20.72 3.84
N LYS A 394 13.97 -21.59 4.78
CA LYS A 394 12.67 -22.27 4.78
C LYS A 394 11.52 -21.25 4.81
N THR A 395 11.56 -20.30 5.74
CA THR A 395 10.51 -19.28 5.87
C THR A 395 10.44 -18.39 4.63
N GLY A 396 11.56 -17.98 4.05
CA GLY A 396 11.61 -17.21 2.81
C GLY A 396 10.98 -17.96 1.63
N ARG A 397 11.30 -19.25 1.50
CA ARG A 397 10.70 -20.15 0.51
C ARG A 397 9.16 -20.25 0.65
N LEU A 398 8.68 -20.39 1.89
CA LEU A 398 7.24 -20.46 2.17
C LEU A 398 6.54 -19.12 1.91
N LYS A 399 7.15 -18.00 2.29
CA LYS A 399 6.65 -16.65 2.01
C LYS A 399 6.53 -16.41 0.51
N LEU A 400 7.55 -16.76 -0.28
CA LEU A 400 7.49 -16.66 -1.74
C LEU A 400 6.35 -17.51 -2.33
N SER A 401 6.19 -18.75 -1.86
CA SER A 401 5.10 -19.63 -2.31
C SER A 401 3.72 -19.03 -1.98
N SER A 402 3.57 -18.43 -0.79
CA SER A 402 2.36 -17.69 -0.38
C SER A 402 2.13 -16.41 -1.20
N GLU A 403 3.19 -15.70 -1.58
CA GLU A 403 3.11 -14.53 -2.45
C GLU A 403 2.63 -14.91 -3.86
N LEU A 404 3.07 -16.06 -4.38
CA LEU A 404 2.63 -16.57 -5.68
C LEU A 404 1.15 -16.93 -5.70
N GLU A 405 0.58 -17.46 -4.62
CA GLU A 405 -0.89 -17.63 -4.54
C GLU A 405 -1.65 -16.31 -4.45
N SER A 406 -1.01 -15.29 -3.87
CA SER A 406 -1.63 -13.99 -3.61
C SER A 406 -1.54 -13.03 -4.79
N ASN A 407 -0.53 -13.19 -5.65
CA ASN A 407 -0.28 -12.28 -6.77
C ASN A 407 -0.25 -13.02 -8.12
N GLY A 408 -0.08 -14.34 -8.14
CA GLY A 408 0.12 -15.13 -9.35
C GLY A 408 1.37 -14.68 -10.11
N GLY A 409 1.28 -14.66 -11.44
CA GLY A 409 2.36 -14.22 -12.33
C GLY A 409 2.76 -12.76 -12.14
N ASP A 410 1.83 -11.91 -11.67
CA ASP A 410 2.12 -10.49 -11.39
C ASP A 410 3.29 -10.29 -10.44
N ARG A 411 3.60 -11.26 -9.57
CA ARG A 411 4.77 -11.22 -8.69
C ARG A 411 6.09 -10.95 -9.43
N PHE A 412 6.16 -11.25 -10.73
CA PHE A 412 7.36 -11.12 -11.56
C PHE A 412 7.36 -9.93 -12.51
N TYR A 413 6.42 -8.97 -12.39
CA TYR A 413 6.40 -7.82 -13.30
C TYR A 413 7.72 -7.03 -13.28
N LEU A 414 8.36 -6.87 -12.11
CA LEU A 414 9.67 -6.22 -11.98
C LEU A 414 10.80 -7.02 -12.63
N ASP A 415 10.75 -8.35 -12.59
CA ASP A 415 11.73 -9.20 -13.26
C ASP A 415 11.61 -9.10 -14.79
N VAL A 416 10.39 -8.95 -15.31
CA VAL A 416 10.14 -8.65 -16.72
C VAL A 416 10.63 -7.26 -17.09
N ILE A 417 10.39 -6.24 -16.26
CA ILE A 417 10.90 -4.88 -16.48
C ILE A 417 12.43 -4.92 -16.58
N ARG A 418 13.11 -5.57 -15.63
CA ARG A 418 14.57 -5.70 -15.63
C ARG A 418 15.09 -6.45 -16.84
N ASP A 419 14.42 -7.51 -17.28
CA ASP A 419 14.78 -8.22 -18.52
C ASP A 419 14.57 -7.35 -19.77
N PHE A 420 13.53 -6.51 -19.80
CA PHE A 420 13.32 -5.54 -20.87
C PHE A 420 14.44 -4.49 -20.92
N LEU A 421 14.78 -3.90 -19.76
CA LEU A 421 15.80 -2.86 -19.66
C LEU A 421 17.20 -3.41 -19.94
N TYR A 422 17.60 -4.44 -19.20
CA TYR A 422 18.99 -4.88 -19.11
C TYR A 422 19.23 -6.29 -19.66
N GLY A 423 18.18 -7.08 -19.79
CA GLY A 423 18.26 -8.47 -20.23
C GLY A 423 18.78 -8.62 -21.65
N ARG A 424 19.21 -9.84 -21.96
CA ARG A 424 19.65 -10.19 -23.31
C ARG A 424 18.49 -10.10 -24.30
N GLU A 425 18.79 -9.62 -25.52
CA GLU A 425 17.78 -9.51 -26.58
C GLU A 425 17.17 -10.86 -26.99
N ASP A 426 17.86 -11.97 -26.74
CA ASP A 426 17.38 -13.34 -27.00
C ASP A 426 16.51 -13.93 -25.87
N GLY A 427 16.26 -13.19 -24.79
CA GLY A 427 15.33 -13.57 -23.71
C GLY A 427 15.82 -14.68 -22.76
N LYS A 428 17.02 -15.23 -22.97
CA LYS A 428 17.51 -16.42 -22.24
C LYS A 428 17.69 -16.23 -20.73
N GLU A 429 17.73 -14.99 -20.26
CA GLU A 429 17.88 -14.67 -18.82
C GLU A 429 16.53 -14.56 -18.10
N LEU A 430 15.42 -14.41 -18.84
CA LEU A 430 14.09 -14.19 -18.25
C LEU A 430 13.64 -15.38 -17.39
N GLN A 431 13.86 -16.60 -17.85
CA GLN A 431 13.50 -17.78 -17.06
C GLN A 431 14.36 -17.88 -15.79
N ALA A 432 15.64 -17.52 -15.88
CA ALA A 432 16.56 -17.57 -14.75
C ALA A 432 16.25 -16.47 -13.71
N SER A 433 15.84 -15.27 -14.13
CA SER A 433 15.43 -14.22 -13.19
C SER A 433 14.21 -14.62 -12.38
N MET A 434 13.33 -15.46 -12.95
CA MET A 434 12.15 -16.01 -12.28
C MET A 434 12.39 -17.38 -11.63
N TRP A 435 13.63 -17.87 -11.48
CA TRP A 435 13.90 -19.18 -10.86
C TRP A 435 14.15 -19.11 -9.35
N GLU A 436 13.52 -18.15 -8.68
CA GLU A 436 13.68 -17.81 -7.26
C GLU A 436 13.68 -19.02 -6.30
N LEU A 437 12.72 -19.94 -6.41
CA LEU A 437 12.67 -21.11 -5.53
C LEU A 437 13.86 -22.07 -5.70
N GLY A 438 14.40 -22.19 -6.90
CA GLY A 438 15.61 -23.01 -7.11
C GLY A 438 16.86 -22.38 -6.49
N TYR A 439 16.91 -21.05 -6.37
CA TYR A 439 17.99 -20.38 -5.65
C TYR A 439 17.89 -20.63 -4.14
N TYR A 440 16.69 -20.71 -3.55
CA TYR A 440 16.55 -21.16 -2.17
C TYR A 440 17.10 -22.59 -1.98
N ASP A 441 16.75 -23.52 -2.87
CA ASP A 441 17.21 -24.91 -2.79
C ASP A 441 18.74 -25.02 -2.93
N ALA A 442 19.34 -24.22 -3.82
CA ALA A 442 20.79 -24.18 -3.98
C ALA A 442 21.51 -23.60 -2.75
N LEU A 443 20.92 -22.59 -2.10
CA LEU A 443 21.49 -21.91 -0.94
C LEU A 443 21.33 -22.72 0.36
N ASP A 444 20.35 -23.62 0.46
CA ASP A 444 20.22 -24.54 1.60
C ASP A 444 21.43 -25.49 1.74
N GLY A 445 22.11 -25.78 0.63
CA GLY A 445 23.36 -26.54 0.61
C GLY A 445 24.62 -25.77 1.02
N TRP A 446 24.54 -24.46 1.28
CA TRP A 446 25.72 -23.65 1.59
C TRP A 446 26.22 -23.85 3.02
N SER A 447 27.54 -23.81 3.18
CA SER A 447 28.24 -23.84 4.47
C SER A 447 28.31 -22.45 5.11
N SER A 448 28.55 -22.42 6.43
CA SER A 448 28.80 -21.18 7.19
C SER A 448 29.92 -20.32 6.58
N GLY A 449 30.96 -20.97 6.03
CA GLY A 449 32.07 -20.29 5.35
C GLY A 449 31.64 -19.54 4.08
N GLN A 450 30.78 -20.15 3.25
CA GLN A 450 30.28 -19.51 2.02
C GLN A 450 29.42 -18.27 2.33
N TRP A 451 28.57 -18.35 3.35
CA TRP A 451 27.80 -17.20 3.82
C TRP A 451 28.69 -16.08 4.38
N ALA A 452 29.71 -16.46 5.16
CA ALA A 452 30.71 -15.53 5.67
C ALA A 452 31.53 -14.86 4.55
N ASP A 453 31.82 -15.58 3.47
CA ASP A 453 32.53 -15.05 2.30
C ASP A 453 31.73 -13.95 1.60
N ILE A 454 30.40 -14.07 1.49
CA ILE A 454 29.55 -13.00 0.94
C ILE A 454 29.60 -11.75 1.82
N LEU A 455 29.47 -11.88 3.14
CA LEU A 455 29.58 -10.74 4.06
C LEU A 455 30.95 -10.06 3.99
N ARG A 456 32.02 -10.86 3.95
CA ARG A 456 33.39 -10.36 3.77
C ARG A 456 33.53 -9.57 2.49
N LYS A 457 33.20 -10.21 1.37
CA LYS A 457 33.35 -9.68 0.02
C LYS A 457 32.60 -8.37 -0.19
N TYR A 458 31.38 -8.24 0.33
CA TYR A 458 30.49 -7.13 -0.06
C TYR A 458 30.26 -6.05 1.01
N TYR A 459 30.42 -6.36 2.30
CA TYR A 459 30.05 -5.42 3.37
C TYR A 459 31.19 -5.13 4.36
N ILE A 460 32.23 -5.98 4.42
CA ILE A 460 33.34 -5.83 5.38
C ILE A 460 34.60 -5.34 4.68
N ASP A 461 35.08 -6.05 3.67
CA ASP A 461 36.33 -5.78 2.97
C ASP A 461 36.12 -4.81 1.81
N ALA A 462 34.88 -4.68 1.33
CA ALA A 462 34.51 -3.76 0.27
C ALA A 462 34.64 -2.29 0.72
N PRO A 463 35.17 -1.42 -0.16
CA PRO A 463 35.05 0.02 0.00
C PRO A 463 33.59 0.46 0.11
N SER A 464 33.34 1.52 0.86
CA SER A 464 31.98 2.04 1.09
C SER A 464 31.90 3.55 0.95
N ILE A 465 30.76 4.03 0.45
CA ILE A 465 30.31 5.40 0.66
C ILE A 465 29.44 5.43 1.92
N VAL A 466 29.56 6.48 2.72
CA VAL A 466 28.76 6.71 3.92
C VAL A 466 28.18 8.11 3.88
N ILE A 467 26.85 8.21 3.82
CA ILE A 467 26.12 9.47 3.89
C ILE A 467 25.47 9.58 5.26
N ARG A 468 25.75 10.69 5.97
CA ARG A 468 25.16 11.01 7.27
C ARG A 468 24.16 12.14 7.08
N GLY A 469 22.87 11.83 7.15
CA GLY A 469 21.80 12.81 7.21
C GLY A 469 21.67 13.34 8.63
N LYS A 470 22.09 14.58 8.86
CA LYS A 470 22.03 15.26 10.15
C LYS A 470 20.83 16.24 10.16
N PRO A 471 19.92 16.16 11.13
CA PRO A 471 18.83 17.14 11.25
C PRO A 471 19.40 18.53 11.59
N SER A 472 18.81 19.59 11.04
CA SER A 472 19.21 20.98 11.28
C SER A 472 18.00 21.92 11.33
N ALA A 473 17.71 22.44 12.52
CA ALA A 473 16.66 23.43 12.75
C ALA A 473 17.02 24.77 12.10
N GLN A 474 18.32 25.08 12.05
CA GLN A 474 18.87 26.25 11.37
C GLN A 474 18.67 26.17 9.86
N LEU A 475 18.86 25.00 9.25
CA LEU A 475 18.59 24.79 7.83
C LEU A 475 17.10 25.00 7.52
N ALA A 476 16.21 24.48 8.38
CA ALA A 476 14.78 24.70 8.25
C ALA A 476 14.43 26.20 8.24
N ASP A 477 14.96 26.97 9.21
CA ASP A 477 14.75 28.43 9.27
C ASP A 477 15.31 29.15 8.05
N ARG A 478 16.49 28.74 7.58
CA ARG A 478 17.14 29.34 6.41
C ARG A 478 16.33 29.12 5.14
N LEU A 479 15.90 27.90 4.87
CA LEU A 479 15.12 27.57 3.67
C LEU A 479 13.77 28.31 3.65
N GLU A 480 13.11 28.42 4.80
CA GLU A 480 11.87 29.21 4.93
C GLU A 480 12.12 30.70 4.62
N ALA A 481 13.19 31.27 5.15
CA ALA A 481 13.55 32.66 4.90
C ALA A 481 13.96 32.92 3.44
N GLU A 482 14.75 32.03 2.84
CA GLU A 482 15.18 32.09 1.44
C GLU A 482 13.99 32.01 0.48
N GLU A 483 13.04 31.11 0.74
CA GLU A 483 11.83 30.98 -0.10
C GLU A 483 10.93 32.23 0.00
N LYS A 484 10.72 32.77 1.21
CA LYS A 484 10.01 34.04 1.39
C LYS A 484 10.68 35.18 0.63
N ALA A 485 12.01 35.29 0.73
CA ALA A 485 12.78 36.32 0.03
C ALA A 485 12.73 36.15 -1.50
N ARG A 486 12.76 34.91 -1.99
CA ARG A 486 12.65 34.59 -3.41
C ARG A 486 11.28 34.99 -3.98
N ILE A 487 10.18 34.62 -3.30
CA ILE A 487 8.82 35.02 -3.68
C ILE A 487 8.67 36.54 -3.68
N ALA A 488 9.22 37.23 -2.67
CA ALA A 488 9.18 38.69 -2.61
C ALA A 488 9.91 39.35 -3.80
N LYS A 489 11.13 38.90 -4.12
CA LYS A 489 11.89 39.37 -5.30
C LYS A 489 11.16 39.07 -6.62
N GLN A 490 10.53 37.90 -6.71
CA GLN A 490 9.73 37.51 -7.88
C GLN A 490 8.52 38.43 -8.06
N SER A 491 7.80 38.72 -6.97
CA SER A 491 6.67 39.66 -6.95
C SER A 491 7.09 41.06 -7.38
N GLU A 492 8.22 41.57 -6.86
CA GLU A 492 8.78 42.87 -7.25
C GLU A 492 9.13 42.93 -8.74
N ARG A 493 9.83 41.90 -9.25
CA ARG A 493 10.23 41.80 -10.67
C ARG A 493 9.03 41.77 -11.63
N LEU A 494 7.96 41.06 -11.26
CA LEU A 494 6.77 40.90 -12.12
C LEU A 494 5.85 42.12 -12.04
N GLY A 495 5.76 42.76 -10.87
CA GLY A 495 4.82 43.84 -10.59
C GLY A 495 3.34 43.39 -10.68
N PRO A 496 2.39 44.26 -10.31
CA PRO A 496 0.97 43.92 -10.33
C PRO A 496 0.46 43.52 -11.72
N GLU A 497 0.90 44.21 -12.78
CA GLU A 497 0.48 43.92 -14.16
C GLU A 497 0.99 42.56 -14.64
N GLY A 498 2.24 42.19 -14.32
CA GLY A 498 2.80 40.88 -14.66
C GLY A 498 2.07 39.74 -13.97
N LEU A 499 1.72 39.91 -12.69
CA LEU A 499 0.96 38.91 -11.93
C LEU A 499 -0.46 38.71 -12.49
N VAL A 500 -1.16 39.80 -12.83
CA VAL A 500 -2.49 39.72 -13.47
C VAL A 500 -2.40 39.04 -14.84
N ARG A 501 -1.34 39.32 -15.62
CA ARG A 501 -1.13 38.66 -16.92
C ARG A 501 -0.94 37.16 -16.76
N LEU A 502 -0.07 36.73 -15.84
CA LEU A 502 0.22 35.32 -15.58
C LEU A 502 -1.02 34.58 -15.05
N GLU A 503 -1.79 35.20 -14.17
CA GLU A 503 -3.06 34.62 -13.70
C GLU A 503 -4.04 34.42 -14.87
N LYS A 504 -4.13 35.39 -15.79
CA LYS A 504 -4.98 35.26 -16.98
C LYS A 504 -4.50 34.15 -17.93
N GLU A 505 -3.18 33.99 -18.10
CA GLU A 505 -2.59 32.89 -18.88
C GLU A 505 -2.91 31.53 -18.24
N LEU A 506 -2.79 31.42 -16.92
CA LEU A 506 -3.14 30.22 -16.16
C LEU A 506 -4.63 29.88 -16.30
N GLU A 507 -5.53 30.85 -16.15
CA GLU A 507 -6.98 30.63 -16.29
C GLU A 507 -7.36 30.24 -17.74
N ALA A 508 -6.65 30.76 -18.75
CA ALA A 508 -6.82 30.32 -20.13
C ALA A 508 -6.37 28.86 -20.33
N ALA A 509 -5.22 28.47 -19.77
CA ALA A 509 -4.72 27.11 -19.81
C ALA A 509 -5.67 26.12 -19.10
N LYS A 510 -6.17 26.46 -17.91
CA LYS A 510 -7.18 25.67 -17.20
C LYS A 510 -8.44 25.51 -18.05
N LYS A 511 -8.97 26.60 -18.61
CA LYS A 511 -10.16 26.56 -19.46
C LYS A 511 -9.99 25.66 -20.70
N GLU A 512 -8.82 25.65 -21.32
CA GLU A 512 -8.53 24.75 -22.44
C GLU A 512 -8.47 23.28 -21.98
N ASN A 513 -7.76 23.01 -20.89
CA ASN A 513 -7.60 21.67 -20.34
C ASN A 513 -8.90 21.08 -19.78
N ASP A 514 -9.76 21.91 -19.20
CA ASP A 514 -11.03 21.52 -18.59
C ASP A 514 -12.19 21.50 -19.62
N ALA A 515 -11.89 21.66 -20.91
CA ALA A 515 -12.88 21.51 -21.97
C ALA A 515 -13.50 20.11 -21.91
N PRO A 516 -14.83 19.99 -22.01
CA PRO A 516 -15.52 18.72 -21.84
C PRO A 516 -15.14 17.72 -22.94
N ILE A 517 -15.03 16.44 -22.54
CA ILE A 517 -14.89 15.33 -23.48
C ILE A 517 -16.22 15.18 -24.23
N PRO A 518 -16.22 15.09 -25.57
CA PRO A 518 -17.45 14.83 -26.33
C PRO A 518 -18.12 13.54 -25.87
N ALA A 519 -19.42 13.58 -25.59
CA ALA A 519 -20.17 12.44 -25.05
C ALA A 519 -20.10 11.22 -25.98
N GLU A 520 -20.06 11.43 -27.30
CA GLU A 520 -19.96 10.36 -28.29
C GLU A 520 -18.68 9.54 -28.16
N VAL A 521 -17.57 10.14 -27.68
CA VAL A 521 -16.30 9.42 -27.44
C VAL A 521 -16.48 8.42 -26.31
N LEU A 522 -17.17 8.81 -25.24
CA LEU A 522 -17.43 7.95 -24.08
C LEU A 522 -18.49 6.89 -24.39
N ILE A 523 -19.57 7.27 -25.09
CA ILE A 523 -20.70 6.39 -25.42
C ILE A 523 -20.28 5.27 -26.39
N LYS A 524 -19.39 5.56 -27.33
CA LYS A 524 -18.86 4.54 -28.27
C LYS A 524 -18.03 3.46 -27.59
N PHE A 525 -17.54 3.71 -26.38
CA PHE A 525 -16.78 2.74 -25.60
C PHE A 525 -17.74 1.87 -24.75
N PRO A 526 -17.96 0.59 -25.11
CA PRO A 526 -18.95 -0.25 -24.45
C PRO A 526 -18.46 -0.72 -23.07
N VAL A 527 -19.36 -0.66 -22.08
CA VAL A 527 -19.10 -1.23 -20.76
C VAL A 527 -19.15 -2.76 -20.86
N PRO A 528 -18.15 -3.50 -20.32
CA PRO A 528 -18.17 -4.96 -20.33
C PRO A 528 -19.33 -5.55 -19.50
N ASP A 529 -19.66 -6.83 -19.71
CA ASP A 529 -20.66 -7.54 -18.90
C ASP A 529 -20.01 -8.11 -17.63
N ILE A 530 -20.62 -7.93 -16.46
CA ILE A 530 -20.15 -8.51 -15.19
C ILE A 530 -19.98 -10.04 -15.25
N LYS A 531 -20.69 -10.73 -16.14
CA LYS A 531 -20.56 -12.17 -16.39
C LYS A 531 -19.21 -12.56 -16.98
N SER A 532 -18.44 -11.62 -17.53
CA SER A 532 -17.10 -11.89 -18.05
C SER A 532 -16.06 -12.08 -16.94
N ILE A 533 -16.40 -11.77 -15.68
CA ILE A 533 -15.48 -11.87 -14.55
C ILE A 533 -15.47 -13.32 -14.05
N SER A 534 -14.28 -13.91 -14.04
CA SER A 534 -14.04 -15.22 -13.43
C SER A 534 -13.87 -15.07 -11.93
N TRP A 535 -14.72 -15.74 -11.14
CA TRP A 535 -14.67 -15.70 -9.67
C TRP A 535 -14.01 -16.95 -9.10
N ILE A 536 -13.37 -16.82 -7.94
CA ILE A 536 -12.76 -17.95 -7.24
C ILE A 536 -13.85 -18.69 -6.46
N PRO A 537 -14.06 -20.00 -6.70
CA PRO A 537 -15.04 -20.78 -5.95
C PRO A 537 -14.55 -21.02 -4.52
N VAL A 538 -15.47 -20.97 -3.56
CA VAL A 538 -15.20 -21.23 -2.14
C VAL A 538 -16.26 -22.19 -1.63
N GLN A 539 -15.85 -23.34 -1.09
CA GLN A 539 -16.77 -24.26 -0.41
C GLN A 539 -16.78 -23.95 1.08
N SER A 540 -17.95 -23.77 1.68
CA SER A 540 -18.08 -23.38 3.09
C SER A 540 -18.95 -24.35 3.88
N VAL A 541 -18.40 -24.84 4.99
CA VAL A 541 -19.09 -25.68 5.97
C VAL A 541 -18.77 -25.16 7.36
N ARG A 542 -19.78 -25.14 8.23
CA ARG A 542 -19.66 -24.60 9.58
C ARG A 542 -20.01 -25.65 10.61
N ASN A 543 -19.14 -25.82 11.59
CA ASN A 543 -19.46 -26.50 12.84
C ASN A 543 -20.03 -25.47 13.81
N ASP A 544 -21.30 -25.62 14.16
CA ASP A 544 -21.93 -24.82 15.21
C ASP A 544 -21.66 -25.42 16.59
N SER A 545 -21.74 -24.59 17.62
CA SER A 545 -21.44 -24.98 18.99
C SER A 545 -22.46 -25.95 19.61
N ASP A 546 -23.60 -26.16 18.94
CA ASP A 546 -24.55 -27.24 19.21
C ASP A 546 -24.16 -28.58 18.54
N LYS A 547 -22.95 -28.63 17.97
CA LYS A 547 -22.33 -29.78 17.30
C LYS A 547 -22.89 -30.07 15.91
N SER A 548 -23.77 -29.22 15.39
CA SER A 548 -24.28 -29.39 14.03
C SER A 548 -23.23 -29.00 12.98
N LEU A 549 -23.18 -29.78 11.90
CA LEU A 549 -22.45 -29.43 10.68
C LEU A 549 -23.43 -28.82 9.69
N VAL A 550 -23.33 -27.51 9.49
CA VAL A 550 -24.19 -26.74 8.59
C VAL A 550 -23.46 -26.49 7.28
N ARG A 551 -24.04 -26.99 6.19
CA ARG A 551 -23.61 -26.65 4.84
C ARG A 551 -24.10 -25.25 4.48
N LEU A 552 -23.19 -24.37 4.11
CA LEU A 552 -23.54 -22.97 3.84
C LEU A 552 -23.57 -22.62 2.34
N THR A 553 -23.10 -23.53 1.48
CA THR A 553 -23.02 -23.35 0.03
C THR A 553 -23.67 -24.54 -0.68
N GLU A 554 -24.50 -24.28 -1.70
CA GLU A 554 -25.23 -25.33 -2.43
C GLU A 554 -24.37 -26.10 -3.44
N GLU A 555 -23.24 -25.54 -3.85
CA GLU A 555 -22.30 -26.13 -4.80
C GLU A 555 -21.32 -27.08 -4.08
N LEU A 556 -20.98 -28.21 -4.69
CA LEU A 556 -19.91 -29.16 -4.32
C LEU A 556 -20.00 -29.78 -2.89
N GLU A 557 -20.22 -31.09 -2.79
CA GLU A 557 -20.39 -31.80 -1.50
C GLU A 557 -19.09 -32.29 -0.84
N GLU A 558 -17.94 -32.06 -1.47
CA GLU A 558 -16.66 -32.68 -1.09
C GLU A 558 -16.22 -32.24 0.30
N LEU A 559 -16.23 -30.94 0.60
CA LEU A 559 -15.85 -30.44 1.93
C LEU A 559 -16.78 -30.96 3.04
N ALA A 560 -18.09 -30.99 2.79
CA ALA A 560 -19.06 -31.49 3.76
C ALA A 560 -18.85 -32.98 4.05
N LYS A 561 -18.60 -33.79 3.02
CA LYS A 561 -18.28 -35.22 3.17
C LYS A 561 -16.97 -35.43 3.92
N HIS A 562 -15.93 -34.66 3.59
CA HIS A 562 -14.63 -34.73 4.25
C HIS A 562 -14.74 -34.43 5.76
N LEU A 563 -15.43 -33.34 6.11
CA LEU A 563 -15.63 -32.95 7.51
C LEU A 563 -16.54 -33.93 8.28
N ALA A 564 -17.55 -34.50 7.62
CA ALA A 564 -18.42 -35.51 8.24
C ALA A 564 -17.71 -36.85 8.48
N GLY A 565 -16.68 -37.17 7.67
CA GLY A 565 -15.83 -38.35 7.86
C GLY A 565 -14.92 -38.27 9.09
N ASP A 566 -14.61 -37.05 9.55
CA ASP A 566 -13.91 -36.80 10.81
C ASP A 566 -14.91 -36.78 11.97
N ALA A 567 -15.05 -37.91 12.66
CA ALA A 567 -16.04 -38.17 13.69
C ALA A 567 -15.84 -37.39 15.00
N ALA A 568 -14.94 -36.39 15.03
CA ALA A 568 -14.70 -35.55 16.19
C ALA A 568 -15.94 -34.74 16.58
N ASP A 569 -16.19 -34.63 17.88
CA ASP A 569 -17.29 -33.86 18.45
C ASP A 569 -16.77 -32.48 18.89
N LEU A 570 -17.17 -31.43 18.17
CA LEU A 570 -16.68 -30.06 18.40
C LEU A 570 -17.75 -29.20 19.06
N PRO A 571 -17.63 -28.88 20.36
CA PRO A 571 -18.55 -28.01 21.09
C PRO A 571 -18.26 -26.50 20.90
N TYR A 572 -17.61 -26.10 19.80
CA TYR A 572 -17.33 -24.69 19.49
C TYR A 572 -17.63 -24.36 18.05
N PHE A 573 -17.75 -23.06 17.79
CA PHE A 573 -17.91 -22.52 16.46
C PHE A 573 -16.60 -22.58 15.66
N VAL A 574 -16.60 -23.33 14.57
CA VAL A 574 -15.51 -23.34 13.59
C VAL A 574 -16.11 -23.30 12.19
N GLN A 575 -15.77 -22.29 11.40
CA GLN A 575 -16.12 -22.27 9.98
C GLN A 575 -14.91 -22.67 9.12
N PHE A 576 -15.14 -23.60 8.21
CA PHE A 576 -14.17 -24.11 7.25
C PHE A 576 -14.51 -23.57 5.86
N ASP A 577 -13.60 -22.79 5.28
CA ASP A 577 -13.70 -22.22 3.94
C ASP A 577 -12.59 -22.80 3.05
N HIS A 578 -12.96 -23.76 2.21
CA HIS A 578 -12.03 -24.44 1.31
C HIS A 578 -11.81 -23.66 0.01
N VAL A 579 -10.54 -23.48 -0.32
CA VAL A 579 -10.03 -23.03 -1.61
C VAL A 579 -8.77 -23.82 -1.96
N LYS A 580 -8.42 -23.89 -3.26
CA LYS A 580 -7.14 -24.47 -3.68
C LYS A 580 -5.99 -23.61 -3.14
N SER A 581 -5.09 -24.23 -2.38
CA SER A 581 -3.92 -23.62 -1.77
C SER A 581 -2.93 -24.70 -1.30
N GLU A 582 -1.65 -24.35 -1.15
CA GLU A 582 -0.61 -25.11 -0.46
C GLU A 582 -0.66 -24.89 1.07
N PHE A 583 -1.52 -23.99 1.54
CA PHE A 583 -1.57 -23.53 2.92
C PHE A 583 -2.95 -23.67 3.55
N VAL A 584 -2.93 -23.61 4.89
CA VAL A 584 -4.12 -23.43 5.72
C VAL A 584 -3.85 -22.29 6.70
N SER A 585 -4.83 -21.42 6.89
CA SER A 585 -4.80 -20.38 7.91
C SER A 585 -5.85 -20.68 8.97
N VAL A 586 -5.44 -20.58 10.24
CA VAL A 586 -6.32 -20.71 11.40
C VAL A 586 -6.39 -19.35 12.10
N THR A 587 -7.59 -18.83 12.28
CA THR A 587 -7.82 -17.53 12.92
C THR A 587 -8.79 -17.68 14.09
N ALA A 588 -8.42 -17.10 15.24
CA ALA A 588 -9.30 -16.90 16.38
C ALA A 588 -9.85 -15.47 16.40
N TYR A 589 -11.14 -15.35 16.67
CA TYR A 589 -11.83 -14.09 16.94
C TYR A 589 -12.39 -14.11 18.36
N LEU A 590 -11.93 -13.17 19.18
CA LEU A 590 -12.26 -13.07 20.60
C LEU A 590 -13.06 -11.79 20.84
N SER A 591 -14.28 -11.93 21.35
CA SER A 591 -15.15 -10.78 21.66
C SER A 591 -14.61 -9.93 22.81
N THR A 592 -14.63 -8.60 22.64
CA THR A 592 -14.31 -7.65 23.72
C THR A 592 -15.52 -7.24 24.54
N ALA A 593 -16.71 -7.78 24.24
CA ALA A 593 -17.97 -7.34 24.86
C ALA A 593 -17.98 -7.49 26.39
N SER A 594 -17.28 -8.51 26.91
CA SER A 594 -17.16 -8.79 28.35
C SER A 594 -16.08 -7.98 29.08
N LEU A 595 -15.27 -7.18 28.36
CA LEU A 595 -14.17 -6.44 28.97
C LEU A 595 -14.68 -5.27 29.82
N PRO A 596 -14.22 -5.15 31.08
CA PRO A 596 -14.37 -3.93 31.86
C PRO A 596 -13.66 -2.75 31.19
N ASP A 597 -14.27 -1.56 31.22
CA ASP A 597 -13.73 -0.34 30.57
C ASP A 597 -12.28 -0.06 30.95
N ARG A 598 -11.91 -0.25 32.23
CA ARG A 598 -10.55 -0.01 32.74
C ARG A 598 -9.47 -0.87 32.07
N LEU A 599 -9.84 -2.03 31.50
CA LEU A 599 -8.92 -2.98 30.87
C LEU A 599 -8.84 -2.81 29.35
N ARG A 600 -9.78 -2.12 28.70
CA ARG A 600 -9.76 -1.95 27.23
C ARG A 600 -8.47 -1.31 26.69
N PRO A 601 -7.87 -0.31 27.35
CA PRO A 601 -6.58 0.26 26.94
C PRO A 601 -5.42 -0.76 27.00
N TYR A 602 -5.51 -1.76 27.88
CA TYR A 602 -4.47 -2.80 28.02
C TYR A 602 -4.40 -3.72 26.79
N VAL A 603 -5.46 -3.76 25.96
CA VAL A 603 -5.48 -4.52 24.70
C VAL A 603 -4.35 -4.08 23.76
N ALA A 604 -3.97 -2.80 23.76
CA ALA A 604 -2.85 -2.30 22.95
C ALA A 604 -1.52 -3.00 23.32
N ILE A 605 -1.24 -3.11 24.62
CA ILE A 605 -0.03 -3.77 25.13
C ILE A 605 -0.12 -5.29 25.03
N TYR A 606 -1.30 -5.87 25.26
CA TYR A 606 -1.54 -7.30 25.07
C TYR A 606 -1.20 -7.74 23.65
N LEU A 607 -1.70 -7.04 22.63
CA LEU A 607 -1.39 -7.34 21.23
C LEU A 607 0.08 -7.10 20.88
N SER A 608 0.68 -6.02 21.38
CA SER A 608 2.10 -5.70 21.15
C SER A 608 3.05 -6.77 21.72
N SER A 609 2.66 -7.40 22.84
CA SER A 609 3.47 -8.43 23.51
C SER A 609 3.13 -9.86 23.10
N PHE A 610 1.97 -10.12 22.51
CA PHE A 610 1.33 -11.43 22.34
C PHE A 610 2.27 -12.57 21.89
N PHE A 611 3.03 -12.37 20.79
CA PHE A 611 3.95 -13.39 20.25
C PHE A 611 5.37 -13.38 20.87
N SER A 612 5.57 -12.63 21.94
CA SER A 612 6.87 -12.44 22.61
C SER A 612 6.80 -12.65 24.13
N LEU A 613 5.74 -13.33 24.58
CA LEU A 613 5.61 -13.82 25.95
C LEU A 613 6.16 -15.25 26.06
N PRO A 614 6.77 -15.62 27.19
CA PRO A 614 7.07 -17.04 27.47
C PRO A 614 5.77 -17.85 27.58
N VAL A 615 5.84 -19.15 27.32
CA VAL A 615 4.69 -20.06 27.30
C VAL A 615 5.00 -21.29 28.13
N VAL A 616 4.03 -21.78 28.91
CA VAL A 616 4.09 -23.09 29.57
C VAL A 616 3.11 -24.01 28.85
N ARG A 617 3.60 -24.95 28.05
CA ARG A 617 2.78 -25.86 27.25
C ARG A 617 1.88 -26.74 28.12
N ALA A 618 0.87 -27.34 27.50
CA ALA A 618 -0.03 -28.29 28.17
C ALA A 618 0.69 -29.52 28.78
N ASP A 619 1.89 -29.85 28.29
CA ASP A 619 2.75 -30.91 28.82
C ASP A 619 3.76 -30.42 29.89
N ASP A 620 3.52 -29.23 30.47
CA ASP A 620 4.38 -28.52 31.42
C ASP A 620 5.74 -28.04 30.86
N THR A 621 6.00 -28.18 29.55
CA THR A 621 7.21 -27.65 28.93
C THR A 621 7.24 -26.13 29.00
N LYS A 622 8.30 -25.58 29.63
CA LYS A 622 8.50 -24.13 29.76
C LYS A 622 9.34 -23.61 28.60
N LEU A 623 8.78 -22.70 27.82
CA LEU A 623 9.43 -22.02 26.71
C LEU A 623 9.74 -20.58 27.07
N SER A 624 10.97 -20.15 26.82
CA SER A 624 11.32 -18.73 26.88
C SER A 624 10.63 -17.97 25.73
N HIS A 625 10.63 -16.64 25.80
CA HIS A 625 10.10 -15.83 24.70
C HIS A 625 10.90 -16.01 23.39
N GLU A 626 12.22 -16.25 23.48
CA GLU A 626 13.06 -16.56 22.31
C GLU A 626 12.66 -17.91 21.70
N ASP A 627 12.39 -18.93 22.53
CA ASP A 627 11.91 -20.24 22.08
C ASP A 627 10.56 -20.14 21.37
N VAL A 628 9.64 -19.33 21.91
CA VAL A 628 8.33 -19.08 21.28
C VAL A 628 8.49 -18.47 19.90
N ILE A 629 9.30 -17.40 19.78
CA ILE A 629 9.56 -16.75 18.49
C ILE A 629 10.19 -17.73 17.50
N ASN A 630 11.20 -18.50 17.94
CA ASN A 630 11.92 -19.44 17.09
C ASN A 630 11.02 -20.59 16.61
N GLN A 631 10.22 -21.19 17.49
CA GLN A 631 9.32 -22.28 17.13
C GLN A 631 8.18 -21.79 16.21
N LEU A 632 7.59 -20.62 16.47
CA LEU A 632 6.58 -20.04 15.58
C LEU A 632 7.18 -19.78 14.19
N LYS A 633 8.37 -19.17 14.10
CA LYS A 633 9.05 -18.97 12.81
C LYS A 633 9.31 -20.30 12.07
N LYS A 634 9.62 -21.38 12.78
CA LYS A 634 9.90 -22.70 12.20
C LYS A 634 8.65 -23.39 11.65
N GLY A 635 7.51 -23.25 12.33
CA GLY A 635 6.26 -23.95 12.01
C GLY A 635 5.23 -23.14 11.22
N THR A 636 5.45 -21.83 11.01
CA THR A 636 4.50 -20.95 10.31
C THR A 636 5.08 -20.28 9.07
N VAL A 637 4.20 -19.93 8.14
CA VAL A 637 4.48 -19.05 7.00
C VAL A 637 4.40 -17.60 7.46
N SER A 638 3.35 -17.29 8.23
CA SER A 638 3.15 -16.00 8.87
C SER A 638 2.24 -16.14 10.08
N TYR A 639 2.35 -15.19 11.00
CA TYR A 639 1.46 -15.05 12.15
C TYR A 639 1.22 -13.57 12.43
N ASN A 640 0.02 -13.23 12.88
CA ASN A 640 -0.34 -11.85 13.20
C ASN A 640 -1.42 -11.78 14.28
N CYS A 641 -1.55 -10.65 14.95
CA CYS A 641 -2.66 -10.36 15.83
C CYS A 641 -3.06 -8.89 15.72
N GLY A 642 -4.31 -8.59 16.03
CA GLY A 642 -4.84 -7.24 15.91
C GLY A 642 -6.27 -7.14 16.40
N THR A 643 -6.97 -6.09 15.99
CA THR A 643 -8.42 -5.95 16.20
C THR A 643 -9.16 -5.87 14.88
N GLY A 644 -10.28 -6.57 14.77
CA GLY A 644 -11.17 -6.57 13.61
C GLY A 644 -10.62 -7.20 12.33
N VAL A 645 -11.36 -7.02 11.25
CA VAL A 645 -11.02 -7.47 9.89
C VAL A 645 -11.04 -6.27 8.96
N GLY A 646 -9.85 -5.81 8.58
CA GLY A 646 -9.72 -4.52 7.89
C GLY A 646 -10.21 -3.38 8.79
N SER A 647 -11.17 -2.60 8.31
CA SER A 647 -11.79 -1.49 9.05
C SER A 647 -13.04 -1.88 9.86
N LEU A 648 -13.51 -3.13 9.75
CA LEU A 648 -14.75 -3.62 10.38
C LEU A 648 -14.48 -4.50 11.60
N PHE A 649 -15.49 -4.66 12.45
CA PHE A 649 -15.50 -5.51 13.64
C PHE A 649 -14.37 -5.20 14.61
N LYS A 650 -14.04 -3.91 14.78
CA LYS A 650 -12.90 -3.46 15.62
C LYS A 650 -13.04 -3.82 17.11
N GLU A 651 -14.22 -4.29 17.52
CA GLU A 651 -14.52 -4.83 18.85
C GLU A 651 -14.22 -6.33 19.00
N LEU A 652 -13.55 -6.94 18.02
CA LEU A 652 -12.98 -8.28 18.10
C LEU A 652 -11.46 -8.21 18.19
N VAL A 653 -10.84 -9.01 19.06
CA VAL A 653 -9.42 -9.34 18.95
C VAL A 653 -9.28 -10.48 17.95
N ARG A 654 -8.31 -10.36 17.04
CA ARG A 654 -8.03 -11.35 15.99
C ARG A 654 -6.61 -11.88 16.13
N ILE A 655 -6.43 -13.19 16.04
CA ILE A 655 -5.12 -13.87 16.06
C ILE A 655 -5.10 -14.85 14.89
N ASP A 656 -4.12 -14.72 14.00
CA ASP A 656 -4.01 -15.47 12.75
C ASP A 656 -2.69 -16.25 12.71
N LEU A 657 -2.75 -17.55 12.36
CA LEU A 657 -1.59 -18.37 12.03
C LEU A 657 -1.78 -18.96 10.63
N LYS A 658 -0.86 -18.70 9.70
CA LYS A 658 -0.81 -19.35 8.38
C LYS A 658 0.31 -20.39 8.37
N VAL A 659 -0.02 -21.61 7.95
CA VAL A 659 0.89 -22.76 7.99
C VAL A 659 0.81 -23.61 6.72
N GLU A 660 1.83 -24.42 6.48
CA GLU A 660 1.77 -25.54 5.53
C GLU A 660 0.66 -26.52 5.97
N ILE A 661 0.02 -27.23 5.04
CA ILE A 661 -1.08 -28.17 5.34
C ILE A 661 -0.68 -29.21 6.42
N SER A 662 0.56 -29.70 6.36
CA SER A 662 1.11 -30.68 7.32
C SER A 662 1.29 -30.14 8.74
N GLN A 663 1.28 -28.81 8.91
CA GLN A 663 1.44 -28.10 10.17
C GLN A 663 0.10 -27.61 10.73
N TYR A 664 -1.03 -28.11 10.23
CA TYR A 664 -2.36 -27.72 10.68
C TYR A 664 -2.58 -27.95 12.19
N GLU A 665 -2.23 -29.15 12.69
CA GLU A 665 -2.34 -29.49 14.11
C GLU A 665 -1.42 -28.62 14.96
N PHE A 666 -0.20 -28.35 14.48
CA PHE A 666 0.73 -27.40 15.08
C PHE A 666 0.09 -26.01 15.24
N ALA A 667 -0.60 -25.51 14.22
CA ALA A 667 -1.28 -24.21 14.28
C ALA A 667 -2.37 -24.18 15.36
N ILE A 668 -3.18 -25.23 15.47
CA ILE A 668 -4.24 -25.32 16.47
C ILE A 668 -3.64 -25.37 17.89
N GLY A 669 -2.66 -26.24 18.12
CA GLY A 669 -1.98 -26.35 19.42
C GLY A 669 -1.29 -25.05 19.84
N TRP A 670 -0.60 -24.38 18.90
CA TRP A 670 0.00 -23.07 19.19
C TRP A 670 -1.01 -21.97 19.42
N LEU A 671 -2.12 -21.96 18.67
CA LEU A 671 -3.20 -20.99 18.89
C LEU A 671 -3.77 -21.16 20.30
N HIS A 672 -3.99 -22.40 20.74
CA HIS A 672 -4.36 -22.69 22.12
C HIS A 672 -3.30 -22.15 23.09
N ASP A 673 -2.04 -22.56 22.96
CA ASP A 673 -1.02 -22.20 23.95
C ASP A 673 -0.76 -20.69 24.04
N LEU A 674 -0.80 -19.96 22.93
CA LEU A 674 -0.66 -18.51 22.95
C LEU A 674 -1.83 -17.82 23.63
N ILE A 675 -3.05 -18.31 23.43
CA ILE A 675 -4.26 -17.73 24.01
C ILE A 675 -4.37 -18.05 25.50
N PHE A 676 -4.16 -19.31 25.88
CA PHE A 676 -4.47 -19.84 27.22
C PHE A 676 -3.25 -19.93 28.14
N ASN A 677 -2.06 -20.18 27.58
CA ASN A 677 -0.90 -20.64 28.35
C ASN A 677 0.31 -19.69 28.36
N ALA A 678 0.25 -18.59 27.61
CA ALA A 678 1.25 -17.52 27.68
C ALA A 678 1.38 -16.98 29.11
N GLN A 679 2.59 -16.60 29.51
CA GLN A 679 2.87 -16.11 30.87
C GLN A 679 3.17 -14.61 30.81
N PHE A 680 2.35 -13.83 31.53
CA PHE A 680 2.60 -12.41 31.70
C PHE A 680 3.74 -12.21 32.70
N VAL A 681 4.91 -11.83 32.19
CA VAL A 681 6.11 -11.57 33.00
C VAL A 681 6.47 -10.08 32.94
N ALA A 682 6.82 -9.51 34.10
CA ALA A 682 6.98 -8.06 34.25
C ALA A 682 8.01 -7.46 33.29
N GLU A 683 9.15 -8.14 33.09
CA GLU A 683 10.21 -7.71 32.18
C GLU A 683 9.71 -7.56 30.74
N ARG A 684 8.96 -8.55 30.23
CA ARG A 684 8.44 -8.54 28.85
C ARG A 684 7.35 -7.49 28.66
N LEU A 685 6.48 -7.33 29.67
CA LEU A 685 5.49 -6.25 29.66
C LEU A 685 6.16 -4.88 29.69
N ALA A 686 7.20 -4.69 30.50
CA ALA A 686 7.95 -3.44 30.55
C ALA A 686 8.61 -3.09 29.20
N VAL A 687 9.17 -4.09 28.50
CA VAL A 687 9.69 -3.91 27.13
C VAL A 687 8.57 -3.50 26.16
N ALA A 688 7.42 -4.18 26.20
CA ALA A 688 6.28 -3.86 25.33
C ALA A 688 5.72 -2.45 25.61
N ILE A 689 5.63 -2.04 26.88
CA ILE A 689 5.20 -0.70 27.30
C ILE A 689 6.20 0.36 26.83
N ALA A 690 7.51 0.13 27.02
CA ALA A 690 8.55 1.07 26.59
C ALA A 690 8.59 1.24 25.07
N LYS A 691 8.38 0.15 24.31
CA LYS A 691 8.22 0.20 22.86
C LYS A 691 7.00 1.03 22.47
N PHE A 692 5.86 0.80 23.13
CA PHE A 692 4.63 1.54 22.86
C PHE A 692 4.73 3.02 23.23
N GLN A 693 5.50 3.38 24.27
CA GLN A 693 5.77 4.79 24.62
C GLN A 693 6.44 5.56 23.48
N ARG A 694 7.39 4.95 22.77
CA ARG A 694 8.07 5.58 21.63
C ARG A 694 7.14 5.73 20.44
N ILE A 695 6.42 4.65 20.11
CA ILE A 695 5.38 4.64 19.07
C ILE A 695 4.34 5.74 19.35
N LEU A 696 3.91 5.88 20.60
CA LEU A 696 2.94 6.91 20.99
C LEU A 696 3.49 8.32 20.79
N SER A 697 4.78 8.57 21.03
CA SER A 697 5.42 9.85 20.76
C SER A 697 5.41 10.20 19.26
N GLU A 698 5.65 9.21 18.39
CA GLU A 698 5.51 9.39 16.94
C GLU A 698 4.05 9.66 16.55
N TRP A 699 3.11 8.89 17.08
CA TRP A 699 1.68 9.04 16.77
C TRP A 699 1.11 10.40 17.19
N LYS A 700 1.65 11.02 18.25
CA LYS A 700 1.27 12.39 18.66
C LYS A 700 1.60 13.45 17.61
N ARG A 701 2.61 13.20 16.77
CA ARG A 701 3.09 14.13 15.73
C ARG A 701 2.40 13.91 14.38
N ASP A 702 1.67 12.80 14.23
CA ASP A 702 0.93 12.45 13.01
C ASP A 702 -0.48 13.04 13.03
N ALA A 703 -0.68 14.12 12.28
CA ALA A 703 -1.95 14.82 12.18
C ALA A 703 -3.12 13.92 11.69
N SER A 704 -2.85 12.94 10.83
CA SER A 704 -3.87 12.01 10.33
C SER A 704 -4.32 11.06 11.44
N ARG A 705 -3.39 10.56 12.25
CA ARG A 705 -3.72 9.73 13.43
C ARG A 705 -4.49 10.54 14.48
N ILE A 706 -4.10 11.79 14.71
CA ILE A 706 -4.76 12.65 15.70
C ILE A 706 -6.21 12.95 15.31
N VAL A 707 -6.50 13.22 14.03
CA VAL A 707 -7.87 13.53 13.61
C VAL A 707 -8.79 12.33 13.84
N ASP A 708 -8.33 11.12 13.51
CA ASP A 708 -9.05 9.86 13.77
C ASP A 708 -9.23 9.59 15.27
N SER A 709 -8.17 9.77 16.06
CA SER A 709 -8.22 9.55 17.51
C SER A 709 -9.19 10.49 18.22
N VAL A 710 -9.16 11.78 17.88
CA VAL A 710 -10.06 12.78 18.47
C VAL A 710 -11.49 12.54 18.02
N LEU A 711 -11.72 12.21 16.73
CA LEU A 711 -13.04 11.82 16.25
C LEU A 711 -13.57 10.58 16.98
N GLY A 712 -12.72 9.57 17.17
CA GLY A 712 -13.07 8.36 17.92
C GLY A 712 -13.53 8.69 19.33
N SER A 713 -12.84 9.60 20.03
CA SER A 713 -13.20 10.03 21.39
C SER A 713 -14.54 10.76 21.50
N LEU A 714 -15.03 11.34 20.40
CA LEU A 714 -16.35 11.98 20.32
C LEU A 714 -17.43 10.98 19.91
N THR A 715 -17.09 10.05 19.02
CA THR A 715 -18.05 9.16 18.33
C THR A 715 -18.37 7.92 19.15
N TYR A 716 -17.39 7.37 19.84
CA TYR A 716 -17.53 6.15 20.62
C TYR A 716 -17.44 6.44 22.12
N ASP A 717 -18.15 5.68 22.92
CA ASP A 717 -18.04 5.74 24.37
C ASP A 717 -16.91 4.82 24.89
N LYS A 718 -16.69 4.86 26.21
CA LYS A 718 -15.64 4.10 26.91
C LYS A 718 -15.75 2.57 26.77
N THR A 719 -16.87 2.06 26.26
CA THR A 719 -17.06 0.63 25.98
C THR A 719 -16.47 0.21 24.62
N SER A 720 -15.98 1.13 23.79
CA SER A 720 -15.27 0.78 22.55
C SER A 720 -13.80 0.46 22.83
N THR A 721 -13.40 -0.78 22.54
CA THR A 721 -11.98 -1.16 22.54
C THR A 721 -11.22 -0.49 21.41
N ALA A 722 -11.87 -0.24 20.27
CA ALA A 722 -11.25 0.48 19.16
C ALA A 722 -10.79 1.87 19.62
N GLN A 723 -11.68 2.63 20.26
CA GLN A 723 -11.38 3.96 20.79
C GLN A 723 -10.38 3.93 21.97
N ALA A 724 -10.46 2.93 22.85
CA ALA A 724 -9.60 2.83 24.02
C ALA A 724 -8.10 2.62 23.68
N LYS A 725 -7.80 2.23 22.44
CA LYS A 725 -6.44 2.02 21.92
C LYS A 725 -5.90 3.22 21.14
N GLU A 726 -6.67 4.29 20.99
CA GLU A 726 -6.26 5.47 20.23
C GLU A 726 -5.42 6.44 21.07
N VAL A 727 -4.72 7.36 20.41
CA VAL A 727 -3.75 8.29 21.04
C VAL A 727 -4.35 9.05 22.23
N THR A 728 -5.57 9.56 22.08
CA THR A 728 -6.28 10.31 23.12
C THR A 728 -6.54 9.52 24.39
N ALA A 729 -6.70 8.19 24.29
CA ALA A 729 -6.88 7.33 25.46
C ALA A 729 -5.52 6.92 26.05
N LEU A 730 -4.54 6.63 25.19
CA LEU A 730 -3.26 6.07 25.61
C LEU A 730 -2.27 7.11 26.18
N ILE A 731 -2.44 8.40 25.89
CA ILE A 731 -1.54 9.47 26.32
C ILE A 731 -1.33 9.56 27.83
N GLU A 732 -2.36 9.26 28.62
CA GLU A 732 -2.29 9.25 30.08
C GLU A 732 -2.01 7.85 30.63
N ILE A 733 -2.52 6.81 29.96
CA ILE A 733 -2.50 5.43 30.45
C ILE A 733 -1.12 4.81 30.32
N ILE A 734 -0.44 5.02 29.20
CA ILE A 734 0.84 4.36 28.94
C ILE A 734 1.94 4.85 29.90
N PRO A 735 2.11 6.16 30.18
CA PRO A 735 3.06 6.62 31.19
C PRO A 735 2.76 6.05 32.58
N LYS A 736 1.48 6.02 32.97
CA LYS A 736 1.05 5.43 34.24
C LYS A 736 1.39 3.94 34.30
N LEU A 737 1.05 3.17 33.27
CA LEU A 737 1.35 1.74 33.21
C LEU A 737 2.87 1.47 33.25
N ALA A 738 3.69 2.35 32.67
CA ALA A 738 5.15 2.28 32.74
C ALA A 738 5.71 2.55 34.14
N GLN A 739 5.00 3.32 34.97
CA GLN A 739 5.31 3.49 36.38
C GLN A 739 4.80 2.30 37.19
N ASP A 740 3.54 1.91 37.01
CA ASP A 740 2.88 0.82 37.74
C ASP A 740 3.60 -0.52 37.55
N ILE A 741 4.15 -0.81 36.36
CA ILE A 741 4.92 -2.04 36.10
C ILE A 741 6.26 -2.07 36.84
N LYS A 742 6.80 -0.92 37.26
CA LYS A 742 8.03 -0.82 38.07
C LYS A 742 7.73 -0.88 39.56
N GLU A 743 6.65 -0.23 40.00
CA GLU A 743 6.30 -0.08 41.42
C GLU A 743 5.46 -1.25 41.95
N SER A 744 4.60 -1.82 41.11
CA SER A 744 3.62 -2.86 41.48
C SER A 744 3.40 -3.89 40.35
N PRO A 745 4.45 -4.60 39.91
CA PRO A 745 4.39 -5.50 38.75
C PRO A 745 3.33 -6.60 38.89
N GLU A 746 3.09 -7.13 40.09
CA GLU A 746 2.09 -8.18 40.34
C GLU A 746 0.67 -7.70 40.09
N ALA A 747 0.38 -6.42 40.39
CA ALA A 747 -0.94 -5.83 40.14
C ALA A 747 -1.20 -5.68 38.64
N VAL A 748 -0.19 -5.23 37.89
CA VAL A 748 -0.27 -5.12 36.43
C VAL A 748 -0.43 -6.49 35.78
N ILE A 749 0.33 -7.49 36.22
CA ILE A 749 0.19 -8.87 35.75
C ILE A 749 -1.23 -9.38 36.01
N LYS A 750 -1.78 -9.14 37.21
CA LYS A 750 -3.16 -9.52 37.54
C LYS A 750 -4.19 -8.88 36.61
N ASP A 751 -3.98 -7.63 36.18
CA ASP A 751 -4.86 -6.96 35.23
C ASP A 751 -4.79 -7.59 33.82
N PHE A 752 -3.60 -8.01 33.37
CA PHE A 752 -3.46 -8.76 32.12
C PHE A 752 -4.08 -10.15 32.20
N GLU A 753 -3.97 -10.82 33.35
CA GLU A 753 -4.64 -12.09 33.61
C GLU A 753 -6.17 -11.95 33.59
N GLU A 754 -6.70 -10.90 34.22
CA GLU A 754 -8.12 -10.59 34.16
C GLU A 754 -8.55 -10.29 32.72
N LEU A 755 -7.79 -9.47 31.97
CA LEU A 755 -8.05 -9.19 30.55
C LEU A 755 -8.13 -10.49 29.73
N ARG A 756 -7.15 -11.38 29.88
CA ARG A 756 -7.17 -12.69 29.21
C ARG A 756 -8.41 -13.48 29.59
N SER A 757 -8.72 -13.60 30.87
CA SER A 757 -9.89 -14.38 31.35
C SER A 757 -11.22 -13.92 30.75
N ARG A 758 -11.35 -12.63 30.44
CA ARG A 758 -12.54 -12.05 29.80
C ARG A 758 -12.58 -12.34 28.30
N LEU A 759 -11.44 -12.25 27.62
CA LEU A 759 -11.32 -12.51 26.18
C LEU A 759 -11.54 -13.98 25.83
N ILE A 760 -11.14 -14.91 26.69
CA ILE A 760 -11.25 -16.36 26.45
C ILE A 760 -12.62 -16.95 26.82
N ASN A 761 -13.64 -16.11 27.05
CA ASN A 761 -15.00 -16.58 27.30
C ASN A 761 -15.50 -17.41 26.08
N PRO A 762 -15.82 -18.71 26.24
CA PRO A 762 -16.18 -19.58 25.12
C PRO A 762 -17.34 -19.07 24.26
N THR A 763 -18.31 -18.39 24.87
CA THR A 763 -19.47 -17.82 24.16
C THR A 763 -19.09 -16.69 23.19
N GLY A 764 -17.93 -16.06 23.41
CA GLY A 764 -17.38 -14.98 22.59
C GLY A 764 -16.32 -15.42 21.58
N LEU A 765 -16.01 -16.72 21.51
CA LEU A 765 -14.98 -17.27 20.62
C LEU A 765 -15.58 -17.76 19.29
N ARG A 766 -14.96 -17.35 18.19
CA ARG A 766 -15.24 -17.89 16.85
C ARG A 766 -13.94 -18.23 16.16
N PHE A 767 -13.88 -19.39 15.51
CA PHE A 767 -12.71 -19.81 14.75
C PHE A 767 -13.00 -19.87 13.25
N SER A 768 -11.99 -19.50 12.47
CA SER A 768 -11.97 -19.63 11.01
C SER A 768 -10.82 -20.52 10.59
N VAL A 769 -11.09 -21.45 9.67
CA VAL A 769 -10.10 -22.27 8.98
C VAL A 769 -10.26 -22.02 7.49
N THR A 770 -9.26 -21.40 6.87
CA THR A 770 -9.29 -21.04 5.45
C THR A 770 -8.12 -21.66 4.69
N GLY A 771 -8.31 -22.02 3.42
CA GLY A 771 -7.26 -22.61 2.57
C GLY A 771 -7.60 -24.03 2.13
N ASN A 772 -6.61 -24.90 2.00
CA ASN A 772 -6.83 -26.25 1.48
C ASN A 772 -7.27 -27.25 2.56
N VAL A 773 -8.50 -27.05 3.05
CA VAL A 773 -9.10 -27.90 4.10
C VAL A 773 -9.26 -29.36 3.66
N LEU A 774 -9.51 -29.63 2.38
CA LEU A 774 -9.63 -30.99 1.85
C LEU A 774 -8.34 -31.81 1.97
N ALA A 775 -7.17 -31.15 1.96
CA ALA A 775 -5.88 -31.82 2.13
C ALA A 775 -5.50 -32.06 3.61
N VAL A 776 -6.27 -31.50 4.56
CA VAL A 776 -6.06 -31.75 5.99
C VAL A 776 -6.68 -33.09 6.37
N ASN A 777 -5.91 -33.98 7.01
CA ASN A 777 -6.39 -35.33 7.35
C ASN A 777 -7.49 -35.34 8.43
N LYS A 778 -7.29 -34.60 9.54
CA LYS A 778 -8.24 -34.50 10.67
C LYS A 778 -8.62 -33.03 10.94
N PRO A 779 -9.40 -32.40 10.05
CA PRO A 779 -9.75 -30.99 10.18
C PRO A 779 -10.55 -30.66 11.45
N ARG A 780 -11.30 -31.63 12.01
CA ARG A 780 -12.06 -31.47 13.25
C ARG A 780 -11.32 -32.08 14.44
N GLY A 781 -10.76 -33.28 14.29
CA GLY A 781 -10.07 -34.00 15.37
C GLY A 781 -8.97 -33.20 16.06
N ALA A 782 -8.17 -32.45 15.29
CA ALA A 782 -7.10 -31.61 15.84
C ALA A 782 -7.61 -30.57 16.86
N TRP A 783 -8.83 -30.05 16.71
CA TRP A 783 -9.44 -29.14 17.69
C TRP A 783 -9.81 -29.85 18.97
N SER A 784 -10.45 -31.03 18.88
CA SER A 784 -10.84 -31.80 20.07
C SER A 784 -9.64 -32.29 20.90
N GLU A 785 -8.49 -32.49 20.25
CA GLU A 785 -7.25 -32.91 20.89
C GLU A 785 -6.53 -31.75 21.62
N ASN A 786 -6.76 -30.50 21.20
CA ASN A 786 -6.00 -29.33 21.69
C ASN A 786 -6.83 -28.30 22.46
N PHE A 787 -8.15 -28.19 22.25
CA PHE A 787 -9.00 -27.18 22.88
C PHE A 787 -9.90 -27.76 23.99
N PRO A 788 -9.96 -27.12 25.17
CA PRO A 788 -10.66 -27.66 26.34
C PRO A 788 -12.18 -27.50 26.26
N THR A 789 -12.94 -28.60 26.40
CA THR A 789 -14.42 -28.61 26.30
C THR A 789 -15.04 -27.46 27.09
N PRO A 790 -15.84 -26.58 26.45
CA PRO A 790 -16.32 -25.38 27.09
C PRO A 790 -17.50 -25.72 27.98
N THR A 791 -17.67 -24.95 29.05
CA THR A 791 -18.82 -25.09 29.96
C THR A 791 -20.10 -24.50 29.37
N GLU A 792 -19.98 -23.53 28.47
CA GLU A 792 -21.08 -22.88 27.75
C GLU A 792 -20.80 -22.87 26.26
N THR A 793 -21.79 -23.24 25.45
CA THR A 793 -21.64 -23.36 24.00
C THR A 793 -22.41 -22.28 23.23
N ALA A 794 -23.46 -21.67 23.80
CA ALA A 794 -24.27 -20.69 23.10
C ALA A 794 -23.47 -19.41 22.80
N LEU A 795 -23.30 -19.07 21.52
CA LEU A 795 -22.55 -17.88 21.13
C LEU A 795 -23.32 -16.60 21.46
N VAL A 796 -22.62 -15.60 22.01
CA VAL A 796 -23.14 -14.23 22.08
C VAL A 796 -23.08 -13.56 20.71
N PRO A 797 -23.93 -12.56 20.43
CA PRO A 797 -23.84 -11.77 19.20
C PRO A 797 -22.45 -11.17 18.99
N VAL A 798 -22.03 -11.03 17.73
CA VAL A 798 -20.80 -10.32 17.39
C VAL A 798 -20.97 -8.85 17.80
N PRO A 799 -20.09 -8.29 18.65
CA PRO A 799 -20.17 -6.88 19.02
C PRO A 799 -19.91 -6.01 17.78
N LEU A 800 -20.74 -4.99 17.58
CA LEU A 800 -20.64 -4.08 16.45
C LEU A 800 -20.30 -2.66 16.95
N SER A 801 -19.59 -1.88 16.13
CA SER A 801 -19.28 -0.48 16.46
C SER A 801 -20.51 0.39 16.75
N LYS A 802 -21.70 0.07 16.21
CA LYS A 802 -22.94 0.80 16.56
C LYS A 802 -23.33 0.64 18.04
N ASP A 803 -22.93 -0.46 18.66
CA ASP A 803 -23.31 -0.80 20.04
C ASP A 803 -22.50 0.02 21.05
N THR A 804 -21.36 0.57 20.63
CA THR A 804 -20.42 1.35 21.45
C THR A 804 -20.42 2.85 21.11
N LEU A 805 -21.40 3.31 20.32
CA LEU A 805 -21.54 4.73 19.99
C LEU A 805 -21.90 5.56 21.23
N SER A 806 -21.19 6.69 21.38
CA SER A 806 -21.51 7.71 22.36
C SER A 806 -22.87 8.37 22.04
N PRO A 807 -23.45 9.17 22.96
CA PRO A 807 -24.64 9.97 22.65
C PRO A 807 -24.46 10.86 21.41
N LEU A 808 -23.27 11.42 21.20
CA LEU A 808 -22.95 12.25 20.05
C LEU A 808 -22.72 11.41 18.78
N GLY A 809 -22.15 10.21 18.90
CA GLY A 809 -22.04 9.27 17.78
C GLY A 809 -23.39 8.76 17.30
N LYS A 810 -24.36 8.53 18.20
CA LYS A 810 -25.74 8.14 17.84
C LYS A 810 -26.52 9.29 17.19
N ASN A 811 -26.21 10.52 17.57
CA ASN A 811 -26.88 11.71 17.06
C ASN A 811 -25.87 12.85 16.82
N PRO A 812 -25.10 12.80 15.70
CA PRO A 812 -24.14 13.84 15.37
C PRO A 812 -24.83 15.19 15.20
N VAL A 813 -24.44 16.17 16.02
CA VAL A 813 -25.04 17.50 15.99
C VAL A 813 -24.06 18.56 16.50
N LYS A 814 -23.90 19.61 15.70
CA LYS A 814 -23.26 20.91 15.93
C LYS A 814 -21.81 20.93 16.42
N LYS A 815 -21.29 19.87 17.01
CA LYS A 815 -19.96 19.89 17.63
C LYS A 815 -18.86 19.95 16.58
N ALA A 816 -17.90 20.84 16.77
CA ALA A 816 -16.64 20.80 16.05
C ALA A 816 -15.45 20.88 17.01
N VAL A 817 -14.37 20.16 16.73
CA VAL A 817 -13.11 20.25 17.47
C VAL A 817 -11.99 20.58 16.51
N VAL A 818 -11.30 21.70 16.74
CA VAL A 818 -10.11 22.09 15.98
C VAL A 818 -8.88 21.94 16.86
N VAL A 819 -8.01 21.01 16.49
CA VAL A 819 -6.79 20.68 17.22
C VAL A 819 -5.61 21.38 16.56
N THR A 820 -4.87 22.14 17.36
CA THR A 820 -3.60 22.73 16.93
C THR A 820 -2.49 21.69 17.06
N LEU A 821 -1.78 21.40 15.96
CA LEU A 821 -0.61 20.54 15.96
C LEU A 821 0.57 21.23 15.25
N PRO A 822 1.62 21.66 15.98
CA PRO A 822 2.75 22.40 15.39
C PRO A 822 3.57 21.64 14.35
N THR A 823 3.53 20.30 14.35
CA THR A 823 4.34 19.45 13.46
C THR A 823 3.79 19.30 12.04
N THR A 824 2.67 19.97 11.72
CA THR A 824 2.08 19.93 10.37
C THR A 824 1.79 21.32 9.84
N GLU A 825 2.02 21.52 8.54
CA GLU A 825 1.65 22.73 7.81
C GLU A 825 0.31 22.58 7.08
N SER A 826 -0.21 21.35 6.97
CA SER A 826 -1.49 21.03 6.35
C SER A 826 -2.59 20.79 7.39
N SER A 827 -3.84 20.84 6.95
CA SER A 827 -5.02 20.49 7.72
C SER A 827 -5.57 19.12 7.30
N PHE A 828 -6.10 18.39 8.28
CA PHE A 828 -6.80 17.11 8.12
C PHE A 828 -8.16 17.26 8.77
N ALA A 829 -9.23 16.93 8.05
CA ALA A 829 -10.59 17.14 8.55
C ALA A 829 -11.45 15.91 8.32
N ILE A 830 -12.28 15.57 9.30
CA ILE A 830 -13.31 14.54 9.18
C ILE A 830 -14.63 15.10 9.70
N HIS A 831 -15.64 15.06 8.83
CA HIS A 831 -17.03 15.36 9.15
C HIS A 831 -17.82 14.06 9.19
N ILE A 832 -18.68 13.84 10.17
CA ILE A 832 -19.53 12.65 10.24
C ILE A 832 -21.00 13.00 10.39
N THR A 833 -21.87 12.14 9.85
CA THR A 833 -23.32 12.17 10.00
C THR A 833 -23.89 10.76 10.07
N ASN A 834 -25.18 10.63 10.38
CA ASN A 834 -25.89 9.35 10.39
C ASN A 834 -26.16 8.85 8.97
N SER A 835 -26.15 7.54 8.79
CA SER A 835 -26.36 6.86 7.51
C SER A 835 -27.15 5.56 7.69
N ILE A 836 -27.21 4.75 6.64
CA ILE A 836 -27.76 3.40 6.70
C ILE A 836 -26.91 2.51 7.62
N SER A 837 -27.58 1.63 8.37
CA SER A 837 -26.94 0.65 9.24
C SER A 837 -27.33 -0.76 8.83
N GLY A 838 -26.37 -1.68 8.90
CA GLY A 838 -26.56 -3.09 8.57
C GLY A 838 -26.05 -3.46 7.17
N PHE A 839 -25.51 -4.68 7.07
CA PHE A 839 -24.80 -5.14 5.88
C PHE A 839 -25.71 -5.49 4.70
N ASN A 840 -27.02 -5.69 4.91
CA ASN A 840 -27.99 -6.05 3.87
C ASN A 840 -29.09 -4.98 3.69
N HIS A 841 -28.77 -3.72 3.98
CA HIS A 841 -29.74 -2.63 3.87
C HIS A 841 -30.16 -2.41 2.40
N PRO A 842 -31.46 -2.24 2.09
CA PRO A 842 -31.95 -2.17 0.70
C PRO A 842 -31.44 -0.94 -0.07
N GLU A 843 -31.18 0.17 0.63
CA GLU A 843 -30.62 1.41 0.02
C GLU A 843 -29.08 1.39 -0.09
N HIS A 844 -28.41 0.33 0.35
CA HIS A 844 -26.95 0.22 0.27
C HIS A 844 -26.42 0.35 -1.16
N PRO A 845 -26.99 -0.32 -2.19
CA PRO A 845 -26.50 -0.19 -3.54
C PRO A 845 -26.58 1.25 -4.09
N ALA A 846 -27.71 1.94 -3.88
CA ALA A 846 -27.86 3.33 -4.32
C ALA A 846 -26.82 4.26 -3.67
N LEU A 847 -26.57 4.07 -2.37
CA LEU A 847 -25.59 4.87 -1.64
C LEU A 847 -24.14 4.57 -2.08
N CYS A 848 -23.80 3.32 -2.39
CA CYS A 848 -22.49 2.98 -2.97
C CYS A 848 -22.24 3.74 -4.27
N VAL A 849 -23.22 3.72 -5.18
CA VAL A 849 -23.11 4.44 -6.47
C VAL A 849 -23.03 5.95 -6.24
N ALA A 850 -23.82 6.50 -5.32
CA ALA A 850 -23.78 7.92 -4.99
C ALA A 850 -22.42 8.37 -4.43
N VAL A 851 -21.82 7.56 -3.55
CA VAL A 851 -20.47 7.81 -3.02
C VAL A 851 -19.44 7.76 -4.13
N GLU A 852 -19.48 6.74 -4.99
CA GLU A 852 -18.55 6.60 -6.11
C GLU A 852 -18.69 7.72 -7.14
N ILE A 853 -19.92 8.18 -7.41
CA ILE A 853 -20.17 9.36 -8.25
C ILE A 853 -19.49 10.60 -7.66
N LEU A 854 -19.43 10.75 -6.34
CA LEU A 854 -18.76 11.92 -5.77
C LEU A 854 -17.23 11.81 -5.83
N GLN A 855 -16.66 10.65 -5.51
CA GLN A 855 -15.23 10.52 -5.25
C GLN A 855 -14.40 9.73 -6.28
N GLY A 856 -15.05 9.07 -7.25
CA GLY A 856 -14.37 8.27 -8.28
C GLY A 856 -13.34 9.10 -9.05
N GLY A 857 -12.35 8.43 -9.65
CA GLY A 857 -11.30 9.10 -10.43
C GLY A 857 -11.91 9.98 -11.54
N GLU A 858 -11.45 11.22 -11.66
CA GLU A 858 -12.02 12.22 -12.60
C GLU A 858 -13.50 12.60 -12.35
N SER A 859 -14.05 12.29 -11.18
CA SER A 859 -15.42 12.64 -10.81
C SER A 859 -15.54 13.97 -10.05
N PHE A 860 -16.71 14.28 -9.51
CA PHE A 860 -17.07 15.61 -9.02
C PHE A 860 -16.14 16.17 -7.92
N LEU A 861 -15.99 15.48 -6.79
CA LEU A 861 -15.13 15.94 -5.69
C LEU A 861 -13.64 15.82 -6.05
N TRP A 862 -13.28 14.87 -6.91
CA TRP A 862 -11.91 14.79 -7.43
C TRP A 862 -11.55 16.06 -8.18
N LYS A 863 -12.38 16.49 -9.14
CA LYS A 863 -12.17 17.72 -9.92
C LYS A 863 -12.23 18.97 -9.04
N SER A 864 -13.27 19.12 -8.21
CA SER A 864 -13.49 20.35 -7.45
C SER A 864 -12.56 20.53 -6.25
N ILE A 865 -11.97 19.46 -5.72
CA ILE A 865 -11.08 19.53 -4.56
C ILE A 865 -9.64 19.21 -4.95
N ARG A 866 -9.36 18.01 -5.46
CA ARG A 866 -7.99 17.60 -5.81
C ARG A 866 -7.49 18.32 -7.06
N GLY A 867 -8.28 18.34 -8.13
CA GLY A 867 -7.96 19.05 -9.37
C GLY A 867 -7.80 20.55 -9.17
N ALA A 868 -8.54 21.13 -8.21
CA ALA A 868 -8.42 22.53 -7.82
C ALA A 868 -7.28 22.81 -6.81
N GLY A 869 -6.55 21.80 -6.34
CA GLY A 869 -5.46 21.95 -5.37
C GLY A 869 -5.91 22.30 -3.95
N LEU A 870 -7.18 22.09 -3.60
CA LEU A 870 -7.74 22.39 -2.27
C LEU A 870 -7.37 21.32 -1.22
N ALA A 871 -7.19 20.06 -1.63
CA ALA A 871 -6.65 19.00 -0.78
C ALA A 871 -6.04 17.89 -1.64
N TYR A 872 -5.07 17.16 -1.08
CA TYR A 872 -4.49 16.00 -1.76
C TYR A 872 -5.50 14.84 -1.90
N GLY A 873 -6.34 14.65 -0.88
CA GLY A 873 -7.39 13.62 -0.88
C GLY A 873 -8.70 14.12 -0.29
N ALA A 874 -9.81 13.73 -0.90
CA ALA A 874 -11.16 13.99 -0.44
C ALA A 874 -12.02 12.74 -0.66
N ASN A 875 -12.50 12.13 0.43
CA ASN A 875 -13.19 10.85 0.37
C ASN A 875 -14.47 10.86 1.21
N ILE A 876 -15.46 10.11 0.77
CA ILE A 876 -16.66 9.77 1.54
C ILE A 876 -16.59 8.28 1.88
N LEU A 877 -16.60 7.96 3.17
CA LEU A 877 -16.55 6.58 3.66
C LEU A 877 -17.88 6.18 4.30
N LEU A 878 -18.43 5.07 3.81
CA LEU A 878 -19.63 4.45 4.35
C LEU A 878 -19.26 3.42 5.42
N GLN A 879 -19.79 3.59 6.63
CA GLN A 879 -19.56 2.70 7.76
C GLN A 879 -20.85 1.96 8.15
N LEU A 880 -21.18 0.90 7.41
CA LEU A 880 -22.41 0.12 7.61
C LEU A 880 -22.53 -0.48 9.02
N GLU A 881 -21.40 -0.77 9.66
CA GLU A 881 -21.36 -1.35 11.00
C GLU A 881 -21.80 -0.34 12.08
N SER A 882 -21.30 0.88 12.04
CA SER A 882 -21.69 1.96 12.97
C SER A 882 -22.97 2.67 12.56
N GLY A 883 -23.33 2.62 11.27
CA GLY A 883 -24.43 3.42 10.72
C GLY A 883 -24.04 4.88 10.48
N LEU A 884 -22.75 5.15 10.25
CA LEU A 884 -22.22 6.49 10.01
C LEU A 884 -21.70 6.65 8.58
N LEU A 885 -21.71 7.90 8.12
CA LEU A 885 -21.04 8.34 6.90
C LEU A 885 -20.03 9.41 7.28
N SER A 886 -18.86 9.42 6.65
CA SER A 886 -17.84 10.45 6.90
C SER A 886 -17.33 11.08 5.62
N PHE A 887 -17.16 12.40 5.61
CA PHE A 887 -16.38 13.13 4.61
C PHE A 887 -14.99 13.46 5.19
N GLN A 888 -13.94 13.03 4.51
CA GLN A 888 -12.56 13.11 4.97
C GLN A 888 -11.70 13.92 4.00
N LEU A 889 -10.93 14.86 4.53
CA LEU A 889 -9.94 15.65 3.81
C LEU A 889 -8.54 15.32 4.33
N TYR A 890 -7.66 14.96 3.41
CA TYR A 890 -6.28 14.57 3.68
C TYR A 890 -5.30 15.58 3.05
N ARG A 891 -4.39 16.12 3.87
CA ARG A 891 -3.39 17.13 3.48
C ARG A 891 -3.99 18.30 2.67
N SER A 892 -4.78 19.11 3.36
CA SER A 892 -5.45 20.29 2.81
C SER A 892 -4.76 21.56 3.30
N PRO A 893 -4.34 22.51 2.44
CA PRO A 893 -3.81 23.80 2.90
C PRO A 893 -4.84 24.61 3.70
N ASP A 894 -6.13 24.39 3.41
CA ASP A 894 -7.26 24.99 4.12
C ASP A 894 -8.49 24.08 4.05
N SER A 895 -8.68 23.24 5.06
CA SER A 895 -9.75 22.23 5.04
C SER A 895 -11.15 22.82 5.04
N PHE A 896 -11.33 24.06 5.52
CA PHE A 896 -12.64 24.70 5.49
C PHE A 896 -13.05 25.11 4.07
N LYS A 897 -12.12 25.64 3.27
CA LYS A 897 -12.39 25.97 1.86
C LYS A 897 -12.73 24.73 1.04
N ALA A 898 -12.02 23.63 1.27
CA ALA A 898 -12.34 22.35 0.66
C ALA A 898 -13.75 21.83 1.08
N PHE A 899 -14.12 22.01 2.36
CA PHE A 899 -15.47 21.70 2.85
C PHE A 899 -16.55 22.56 2.19
N GLU A 900 -16.33 23.87 2.03
CA GLU A 900 -17.28 24.76 1.35
C GLU A 900 -17.48 24.36 -0.11
N GLU A 901 -16.40 24.02 -0.81
CA GLU A 901 -16.49 23.62 -2.21
C GLU A 901 -17.21 22.26 -2.37
N ALA A 902 -16.90 21.30 -1.50
CA ALA A 902 -17.62 20.03 -1.43
C ALA A 902 -19.12 20.25 -1.15
N SER A 903 -19.46 21.14 -0.22
CA SER A 903 -20.84 21.48 0.15
C SER A 903 -21.62 22.05 -1.05
N LYS A 904 -21.01 22.94 -1.84
CA LYS A 904 -21.64 23.49 -3.06
C LYS A 904 -21.94 22.38 -4.07
N VAL A 905 -20.96 21.52 -4.35
CA VAL A 905 -21.10 20.41 -5.30
C VAL A 905 -22.19 19.43 -4.84
N VAL A 906 -22.16 19.01 -3.58
CA VAL A 906 -23.15 18.06 -3.04
C VAL A 906 -24.56 18.65 -3.01
N ARG A 907 -24.71 19.94 -2.68
CA ARG A 907 -26.00 20.65 -2.76
C ARG A 907 -26.52 20.70 -4.19
N GLY A 908 -25.66 21.10 -5.13
CA GLY A 908 -26.06 21.22 -6.53
C GLY A 908 -26.45 19.88 -7.17
N LEU A 909 -25.77 18.80 -6.77
CA LEU A 909 -26.16 17.44 -7.18
C LEU A 909 -27.49 17.02 -6.56
N ALA A 910 -27.71 17.32 -5.28
CA ALA A 910 -28.94 16.97 -4.57
C ALA A 910 -30.18 17.73 -5.10
N ASP A 911 -30.04 19.02 -5.42
CA ASP A 911 -31.14 19.84 -5.95
C ASP A 911 -31.31 19.78 -7.47
N GLY A 912 -30.34 19.17 -8.17
CA GLY A 912 -30.35 18.96 -9.62
C GLY A 912 -29.81 20.14 -10.44
N SER A 913 -29.26 21.17 -9.81
CA SER A 913 -28.55 22.26 -10.52
C SER A 913 -27.21 21.82 -11.11
N ILE A 914 -26.62 20.74 -10.58
CA ILE A 914 -25.50 20.00 -11.20
C ILE A 914 -26.07 18.66 -11.71
N VAL A 915 -25.92 18.41 -13.00
CA VAL A 915 -26.45 17.20 -13.65
C VAL A 915 -25.48 16.03 -13.48
N VAL A 916 -26.02 14.87 -13.10
CA VAL A 916 -25.32 13.58 -13.19
C VAL A 916 -25.62 12.97 -14.55
N GLU A 917 -24.61 12.94 -15.42
CA GLU A 917 -24.72 12.30 -16.73
C GLU A 917 -24.82 10.77 -16.63
N GLU A 918 -25.53 10.13 -17.55
CA GLU A 918 -25.67 8.67 -17.59
C GLU A 918 -24.31 7.97 -17.72
N THR A 919 -23.38 8.58 -18.48
CA THR A 919 -22.01 8.07 -18.61
C THR A 919 -21.25 8.06 -17.29
N SER A 920 -21.54 9.00 -16.39
CA SER A 920 -20.95 9.07 -15.05
C SER A 920 -21.53 7.98 -14.13
N LEU A 921 -22.83 7.69 -14.27
CA LEU A 921 -23.48 6.57 -13.58
C LEU A 921 -22.89 5.23 -14.01
N GLU A 922 -22.73 5.01 -15.32
CA GLU A 922 -22.09 3.81 -15.87
C GLU A 922 -20.64 3.65 -15.38
N ALA A 923 -19.86 4.72 -15.41
CA ALA A 923 -18.48 4.74 -14.91
C ALA A 923 -18.40 4.39 -13.41
N ALA A 924 -19.27 4.97 -12.58
CA ALA A 924 -19.32 4.67 -11.16
C ALA A 924 -19.68 3.20 -10.87
N LYS A 925 -20.68 2.65 -11.58
CA LYS A 925 -21.03 1.21 -11.49
C LYS A 925 -19.85 0.33 -11.88
N SER A 926 -19.14 0.67 -12.96
CA SER A 926 -17.99 -0.06 -13.47
C SER A 926 -16.78 -0.02 -12.51
N SER A 927 -16.49 1.13 -11.89
CA SER A 927 -15.47 1.25 -10.84
C SER A 927 -15.78 0.34 -9.63
N LEU A 928 -17.05 0.32 -9.19
CA LEU A 928 -17.50 -0.56 -8.09
C LEU A 928 -17.38 -2.05 -8.41
N VAL A 929 -17.60 -2.45 -9.68
CA VAL A 929 -17.34 -3.82 -10.15
C VAL A 929 -15.87 -4.19 -9.93
N CYS A 930 -14.95 -3.31 -10.33
CA CYS A 930 -13.51 -3.51 -10.13
C CYS A 930 -13.14 -3.59 -8.63
N ALA A 931 -13.68 -2.67 -7.81
CA ALA A 931 -13.43 -2.62 -6.38
C ALA A 931 -13.86 -3.92 -5.69
N LEU A 932 -15.02 -4.48 -6.05
CA LEU A 932 -15.52 -5.75 -5.51
C LEU A 932 -14.73 -6.96 -6.03
N ALA A 933 -14.35 -6.99 -7.32
CA ALA A 933 -13.48 -8.03 -7.86
C ALA A 933 -12.12 -8.08 -7.14
N ARG A 934 -11.54 -6.93 -6.80
CA ARG A 934 -10.28 -6.84 -6.03
C ARG A 934 -10.41 -7.44 -4.63
N GLN A 935 -11.56 -7.34 -3.98
CA GLN A 935 -11.78 -7.91 -2.63
C GLN A 935 -11.70 -9.43 -2.59
N VAL A 936 -11.91 -10.12 -3.72
CA VAL A 936 -11.85 -11.59 -3.84
C VAL A 936 -10.87 -12.04 -4.92
N SER A 937 -9.84 -11.21 -5.18
CA SER A 937 -8.84 -11.42 -6.24
C SER A 937 -7.90 -12.61 -6.03
N THR A 938 -7.91 -13.22 -4.84
CA THR A 938 -7.02 -14.33 -4.47
C THR A 938 -7.79 -15.39 -3.69
N PRO A 939 -7.34 -16.65 -3.68
CA PRO A 939 -7.99 -17.72 -2.91
C PRO A 939 -8.15 -17.37 -1.43
N ALA A 940 -7.08 -16.89 -0.79
CA ALA A 940 -7.10 -16.50 0.61
C ALA A 940 -8.09 -15.35 0.90
N ARG A 941 -8.16 -14.33 0.02
CA ARG A 941 -9.11 -13.23 0.16
C ARG A 941 -10.55 -13.69 -0.04
N ALA A 942 -10.82 -14.54 -1.03
CA ALA A 942 -12.14 -15.11 -1.27
C ALA A 942 -12.64 -15.93 -0.07
N ALA A 943 -11.78 -16.78 0.51
CA ALA A 943 -12.11 -17.54 1.72
C ALA A 943 -12.34 -16.63 2.94
N SER A 944 -11.51 -15.59 3.13
CA SER A 944 -11.69 -14.61 4.21
C SER A 944 -13.00 -13.82 4.07
N VAL A 945 -13.35 -13.37 2.87
CA VAL A 945 -14.64 -12.69 2.60
C VAL A 945 -15.82 -13.62 2.86
N SER A 946 -15.69 -14.90 2.48
CA SER A 946 -16.69 -15.94 2.77
C SER A 946 -16.94 -16.09 4.27
N PHE A 947 -15.88 -16.16 5.09
CA PHE A 947 -15.99 -16.16 6.54
C PHE A 947 -16.67 -14.90 7.07
N VAL A 948 -16.17 -13.72 6.69
CA VAL A 948 -16.69 -12.45 7.19
C VAL A 948 -18.17 -12.28 6.86
N ASN A 949 -18.60 -12.63 5.65
CA ASN A 949 -20.00 -12.50 5.24
C ASN A 949 -20.92 -13.39 6.10
N GLN A 950 -20.55 -14.66 6.28
CA GLN A 950 -21.44 -15.64 6.90
C GLN A 950 -21.36 -15.63 8.42
N ALA A 951 -20.15 -15.57 8.99
CA ALA A 951 -19.93 -15.69 10.43
C ALA A 951 -20.06 -14.36 11.18
N LEU A 952 -19.70 -13.23 10.54
CA LEU A 952 -19.65 -11.92 11.22
C LEU A 952 -20.77 -10.97 10.77
N LYS A 953 -21.02 -10.85 9.46
CA LYS A 953 -22.06 -9.98 8.91
C LYS A 953 -23.45 -10.61 8.92
N SER A 954 -23.55 -11.93 9.00
CA SER A 954 -24.79 -12.70 8.85
C SER A 954 -25.49 -12.45 7.50
N VAL A 955 -24.71 -12.41 6.42
CA VAL A 955 -25.19 -12.30 5.02
C VAL A 955 -24.70 -13.50 4.20
N PRO A 956 -25.33 -13.81 3.05
CA PRO A 956 -24.89 -14.90 2.19
C PRO A 956 -23.42 -14.80 1.76
N GLN A 957 -22.78 -15.94 1.49
CA GLN A 957 -21.40 -16.01 1.03
C GLN A 957 -21.13 -15.09 -0.19
N ASP A 958 -22.04 -15.14 -1.16
CA ASP A 958 -22.02 -14.43 -2.44
C ASP A 958 -22.59 -13.00 -2.37
N HIS A 959 -22.78 -12.44 -1.17
CA HIS A 959 -23.40 -11.13 -0.97
C HIS A 959 -22.77 -10.00 -1.82
N GLY A 960 -21.46 -10.01 -2.02
CA GLY A 960 -20.79 -9.05 -2.91
C GLY A 960 -21.26 -9.17 -4.37
N ARG A 961 -21.43 -10.40 -4.88
CA ARG A 961 -21.94 -10.65 -6.25
C ARG A 961 -23.40 -10.22 -6.39
N ARG A 962 -24.25 -10.52 -5.41
CA ARG A 962 -25.64 -10.04 -5.37
C ARG A 962 -25.72 -8.52 -5.31
N THR A 963 -24.78 -7.88 -4.62
CA THR A 963 -24.68 -6.42 -4.58
C THR A 963 -24.34 -5.86 -5.96
N LEU A 964 -23.44 -6.48 -6.72
CA LEU A 964 -23.15 -6.06 -8.11
C LEU A 964 -24.39 -6.07 -9.01
N GLU A 965 -25.20 -7.12 -8.93
CA GLU A 965 -26.47 -7.20 -9.68
C GLU A 965 -27.47 -6.11 -9.27
N ALA A 966 -27.53 -5.80 -7.98
CA ALA A 966 -28.38 -4.72 -7.46
C ALA A 966 -27.90 -3.34 -7.93
N LEU A 967 -26.58 -3.11 -7.96
CA LEU A 967 -25.98 -1.86 -8.44
C LEU A 967 -26.32 -1.57 -9.90
N GLN A 968 -26.47 -2.59 -10.75
CA GLN A 968 -26.83 -2.38 -12.16
C GLN A 968 -28.20 -1.73 -12.34
N LYS A 969 -29.13 -1.95 -11.39
CA LYS A 969 -30.50 -1.43 -11.42
C LYS A 969 -30.63 0.03 -10.96
N ILE A 970 -29.57 0.59 -10.37
CA ILE A 970 -29.59 1.97 -9.83
C ILE A 970 -29.67 2.99 -10.96
N THR A 971 -30.55 3.97 -10.80
CA THR A 971 -30.77 5.07 -11.75
C THR A 971 -30.15 6.39 -11.24
N VAL A 972 -30.06 7.39 -12.11
CA VAL A 972 -29.64 8.75 -11.72
C VAL A 972 -30.56 9.34 -10.63
N SER A 973 -31.85 9.04 -10.65
CA SER A 973 -32.78 9.51 -9.60
C SER A 973 -32.44 8.89 -8.24
N ASP A 974 -32.20 7.58 -8.20
CA ASP A 974 -31.83 6.89 -6.96
C ASP A 974 -30.54 7.46 -6.35
N VAL A 975 -29.57 7.80 -7.21
CA VAL A 975 -28.33 8.47 -6.81
C VAL A 975 -28.62 9.82 -6.19
N ARG A 976 -29.38 10.69 -6.88
CA ARG A 976 -29.71 12.03 -6.37
C ARG A 976 -30.43 11.94 -5.03
N ASP A 977 -31.38 11.02 -4.91
CA ASP A 977 -32.14 10.81 -3.69
C ASP A 977 -31.23 10.34 -2.54
N ALA A 978 -30.27 9.43 -2.82
CA ALA A 978 -29.27 9.00 -1.85
C ALA A 978 -28.31 10.14 -1.44
N ILE A 979 -27.85 10.98 -2.38
CA ILE A 979 -27.03 12.16 -2.09
C ILE A 979 -27.79 13.11 -1.16
N GLY A 980 -29.03 13.46 -1.51
CA GLY A 980 -29.85 14.38 -0.71
C GLY A 980 -30.19 13.83 0.68
N LYS A 981 -30.49 12.53 0.78
CA LYS A 981 -30.93 11.88 2.02
C LYS A 981 -29.78 11.59 2.98
N TYR A 982 -28.63 11.12 2.49
CA TYR A 982 -27.55 10.59 3.34
C TYR A 982 -26.25 11.39 3.30
N ILE A 983 -25.93 12.03 2.17
CA ILE A 983 -24.62 12.69 1.99
C ILE A 983 -24.70 14.18 2.33
N LEU A 984 -25.72 14.89 1.84
CA LEU A 984 -25.95 16.30 2.13
C LEU A 984 -25.93 16.64 3.65
N PRO A 985 -26.44 15.78 4.56
CA PRO A 985 -26.33 15.99 6.01
C PRO A 985 -24.90 16.16 6.56
N LEU A 986 -23.86 15.68 5.86
CA LEU A 986 -22.45 15.93 6.23
C LEU A 986 -22.09 17.41 6.22
N PHE A 987 -22.78 18.20 5.41
CA PHE A 987 -22.51 19.62 5.16
C PHE A 987 -23.51 20.54 5.87
N ASN A 988 -24.16 20.03 6.92
CA ASN A 988 -25.10 20.76 7.75
C ASN A 988 -24.79 20.51 9.23
N SER A 989 -24.47 21.57 9.98
CA SER A 989 -24.10 21.44 11.39
C SER A 989 -25.23 20.89 12.26
N SER A 990 -26.51 21.01 11.86
CA SER A 990 -27.62 20.43 12.62
C SER A 990 -27.69 18.90 12.60
N SER A 991 -26.92 18.26 11.72
CA SER A 991 -26.89 16.80 11.51
C SER A 991 -25.48 16.22 11.46
N SER A 992 -24.46 17.00 11.80
CA SER A 992 -23.07 16.56 11.70
C SER A 992 -22.20 17.07 12.83
N ILE A 993 -21.06 16.41 13.01
CA ILE A 993 -19.94 16.90 13.80
C ILE A 993 -18.67 16.92 12.95
N ALA A 994 -17.67 17.70 13.37
CA ALA A 994 -16.41 17.84 12.67
C ALA A 994 -15.21 17.72 13.62
N VAL A 995 -14.13 17.11 13.16
CA VAL A 995 -12.81 17.21 13.78
C VAL A 995 -11.83 17.68 12.74
N VAL A 996 -11.04 18.70 13.08
CA VAL A 996 -9.96 19.20 12.24
C VAL A 996 -8.67 19.23 13.03
N VAL A 997 -7.58 18.75 12.46
CA VAL A 997 -6.22 18.92 12.97
C VAL A 997 -5.48 19.81 11.98
N SER A 998 -4.82 20.86 12.46
CA SER A 998 -4.14 21.81 11.58
C SER A 998 -2.94 22.46 12.25
N GLY A 999 -2.00 22.92 11.42
CA GLY A 999 -0.93 23.81 11.85
C GLY A 999 -1.44 25.12 12.46
N PRO A 1000 -0.69 25.75 13.38
CA PRO A 1000 -1.13 26.94 14.12
C PRO A 1000 -1.62 28.09 13.23
N ALA A 1001 -1.03 28.27 12.05
CA ALA A 1001 -1.34 29.35 11.12
C ALA A 1001 -2.79 29.34 10.60
N LYS A 1002 -3.46 28.17 10.59
CA LYS A 1002 -4.78 27.99 9.97
C LYS A 1002 -5.92 27.70 10.95
N VAL A 1003 -5.60 27.36 12.20
CA VAL A 1003 -6.59 26.98 13.22
C VAL A 1003 -7.67 28.04 13.43
N ASP A 1004 -7.29 29.31 13.49
CA ASP A 1004 -8.23 30.41 13.73
C ASP A 1004 -9.16 30.66 12.54
N GLU A 1005 -8.63 30.58 11.32
CA GLU A 1005 -9.40 30.75 10.08
C GLU A 1005 -10.43 29.60 9.94
N ILE A 1006 -9.97 28.36 10.09
CA ILE A 1006 -10.82 27.17 10.02
C ILE A 1006 -11.91 27.19 11.10
N ALA A 1007 -11.55 27.53 12.34
CA ALA A 1007 -12.51 27.61 13.43
C ALA A 1007 -13.59 28.66 13.16
N LYS A 1008 -13.21 29.85 12.65
CA LYS A 1008 -14.18 30.90 12.27
C LYS A 1008 -15.08 30.44 11.13
N GLY A 1009 -14.53 29.74 10.14
CA GLY A 1009 -15.31 29.14 9.04
C GLY A 1009 -16.35 28.14 9.55
N LEU A 1010 -15.95 27.19 10.39
CA LEU A 1010 -16.89 26.23 10.97
C LEU A 1010 -17.98 26.90 11.82
N MET A 1011 -17.65 27.96 12.57
CA MET A 1011 -18.64 28.75 13.30
C MET A 1011 -19.63 29.46 12.36
N SER A 1012 -19.17 29.99 11.23
CA SER A 1012 -20.04 30.71 10.28
C SER A 1012 -21.09 29.81 9.63
N VAL A 1013 -20.81 28.50 9.52
CA VAL A 1013 -21.76 27.48 9.05
C VAL A 1013 -22.49 26.77 10.19
N GLY A 1014 -22.39 27.30 11.41
CA GLY A 1014 -23.23 26.92 12.55
C GLY A 1014 -22.70 25.79 13.44
N PHE A 1015 -21.42 25.44 13.39
CA PHE A 1015 -20.81 24.52 14.37
C PHE A 1015 -20.43 25.25 15.67
N GLU A 1016 -20.59 24.55 16.78
CA GLU A 1016 -20.07 24.88 18.10
C GLU A 1016 -18.62 24.38 18.20
N VAL A 1017 -17.68 25.27 17.90
CA VAL A 1017 -16.25 24.93 17.78
C VAL A 1017 -15.54 25.01 19.13
N GLU A 1018 -14.88 23.91 19.50
CA GLU A 1018 -13.91 23.84 20.57
C GLU A 1018 -12.50 23.80 19.99
N LYS A 1019 -11.60 24.68 20.45
CA LYS A 1019 -10.18 24.61 20.11
C LYS A 1019 -9.44 23.80 21.16
N ARG A 1020 -8.58 22.88 20.72
CA ARG A 1020 -7.77 22.02 21.61
C ARG A 1020 -6.30 22.08 21.22
N THR A 1021 -5.45 21.87 22.22
CA THR A 1021 -4.04 21.51 22.04
C THR A 1021 -3.83 20.16 22.69
N LEU A 1022 -3.03 19.27 22.09
CA LEU A 1022 -2.75 17.98 22.71
C LEU A 1022 -1.85 18.17 23.97
N PRO A 1023 -2.06 17.39 25.04
CA PRO A 1023 -1.18 17.42 26.21
C PRO A 1023 0.27 17.05 25.86
N GLY A 1024 1.24 17.85 26.33
CA GLY A 1024 2.68 17.60 26.10
C GLY A 1024 3.20 17.98 24.71
N SER A 1025 2.49 18.85 23.99
CA SER A 1025 2.88 19.38 22.65
C SER A 1025 3.58 20.74 22.70
N ALA A 1026 3.95 21.20 23.90
CA ALA A 1026 4.55 22.50 24.16
C ALA A 1026 6.00 22.34 24.61
#